data_AF-A0A928RDD7-F1
#
_entry.id   AF-A0A928RDD7-F1
#
_cell.length_a   1.000
_cell.length_b   1.000
_cell.length_c   1.000
_cell.angle_alpha   90.00
_cell.angle_beta   90.00
_cell.angle_gamma   90.00
#
_symmetry.space_group_name_H-M   'P 1'
#
loop_
_entity.id
_entity.type
_entity.pdbx_description
1 polymer ?
#
loop_
_entity_poly.entity_id
_entity_poly.type
_entity_poly.pdbx_seq_one_letter_code
_entity_poly.pdbx_strand_id
1 'polypeptide(L)'
;MNNIPINEAETIFEPYWDSGESYPCKRKYSVYEKYTTTVHPKAVAKSQKTWCNVTIQVEKGVGMEEASCTISRDCDLILDGYDLIQCNASFAKNARMVIGGVIDGEERLLMDSNGFDQNREIQGEISGHKLTKLSISFYCEKDGSLNLFWLGLANQRKLEEMLEKKTAYSTDWEGCFEEHPKSLNPRVGVFANAEQLEELRRKTKHSFFREGYEKLKQNVERYREIDPEQFIGKYVPTKDIRWIRDRDRIDIDHPSFIFRDLLTVGAIEQDEELLRLGARWALSLSCCENWCEGIMGCMPGVTWHHRSFTEEWILHECAMALDFAGHLLTWHGRNIIHNAIILKGLSRMEADFHMMEYIHHMNQGIVFCKGWISALAVLSYDYPRFRSRVDEAEKILEEALERYIFPDGGCKEGPGYLGYTISETLGTYYLLANYRKQKYEEYLPDSILRGEQFFMALRSTVGDGTFAIANNDTHLGATITSVIAAVYSGVGNRQTEWTALYEVCAKKEQQGGSFYSLALGRIPEKEKSPWIKPNFWNMKEIGHSVLIQQTEDCGLIRFHAMAGPKIFSHCHSDSGSILLEAAGESFMMDLGSASYSSPFTRQLQKAISHNLFVPLNPGGFSYDQKQMSSAKTVHSEQKDGVFTYTADLLTAWEKGIFRKNFRRIFSPEPHVYLIMDETEYETPLASSFLFVTDKPAEERSGGVVLTGEKTCVTVTPLNWTADIRIEHFDGNHEVAVNRVWMNTDVAPSHKIMTAITVAPKGEEVALNLTAQAVEEGFSVIAGEHTYVAKENGWEIK
;
A
#
# COMPACT_ATOMS: atom_id res chain seq x y z
N MET A 1 9.74 35.16 -1.27
CA MET A 1 9.45 33.88 -1.95
C MET A 1 10.11 33.99 -3.32
N ASN A 2 10.50 32.89 -3.96
CA ASN A 2 11.13 32.94 -5.27
C ASN A 2 10.26 32.17 -6.27
N ASN A 3 9.94 32.80 -7.40
CA ASN A 3 9.37 32.09 -8.54
C ASN A 3 10.46 31.21 -9.15
N ILE A 4 10.32 29.89 -9.05
CA ILE A 4 11.23 28.95 -9.70
C ILE A 4 10.58 28.55 -11.02
N PRO A 5 11.14 28.96 -12.18
CA PRO A 5 10.61 28.56 -13.48
C PRO A 5 10.67 27.06 -13.66
N ILE A 6 9.54 26.47 -14.06
CA ILE A 6 9.44 25.03 -14.38
C ILE A 6 9.31 24.79 -15.89
N ASN A 7 8.92 25.82 -16.64
CA ASN A 7 8.94 25.89 -18.11
C ASN A 7 8.81 27.38 -18.52
N GLU A 8 8.58 27.65 -19.81
CA GLU A 8 8.44 29.02 -20.35
C GLU A 8 7.19 29.78 -19.88
N ALA A 9 6.18 29.10 -19.34
CA ALA A 9 4.87 29.64 -18.99
C ALA A 9 4.56 29.61 -17.48
N GLU A 10 5.20 28.72 -16.72
CA GLU A 10 4.81 28.38 -15.35
C GLU A 10 5.98 28.44 -14.37
N THR A 11 5.66 28.73 -13.11
CA THR A 11 6.59 28.75 -11.98
C THR A 11 5.98 28.08 -10.75
N ILE A 12 6.82 27.57 -9.86
CA ILE A 12 6.41 27.13 -8.52
C ILE A 12 7.15 27.99 -7.50
N PHE A 13 6.41 28.51 -6.52
CA PHE A 13 6.98 29.35 -5.45
C PHE A 13 6.81 28.76 -4.04
N GLU A 14 5.90 27.81 -3.86
CA GLU A 14 5.78 27.01 -2.63
C GLU A 14 5.76 25.51 -2.97
N PRO A 15 6.94 24.86 -3.05
CA PRO A 15 7.03 23.41 -3.23
C PRO A 15 6.87 22.70 -1.87
N TYR A 16 5.65 22.58 -1.35
CA TYR A 16 5.41 22.02 -0.01
C TYR A 16 5.97 20.61 0.16
N TRP A 17 6.10 19.86 -0.93
CA TRP A 17 6.65 18.51 -0.91
C TRP A 17 8.16 18.45 -0.56
N ASP A 18 8.92 19.53 -0.75
CA ASP A 18 10.35 19.56 -0.38
C ASP A 18 10.57 19.49 1.14
N SER A 19 9.52 19.78 1.93
CA SER A 19 9.53 19.64 3.38
C SER A 19 9.59 18.19 3.88
N GLY A 20 9.48 17.22 2.97
CA GLY A 20 9.36 15.80 3.23
C GLY A 20 10.58 15.09 3.83
N GLU A 21 10.32 14.26 4.85
CA GLU A 21 11.31 13.47 5.58
C GLU A 21 11.68 12.16 4.86
N SER A 22 12.29 12.29 3.68
CA SER A 22 12.98 11.19 3.01
C SER A 22 14.39 10.92 3.58
N TYR A 23 14.88 11.80 4.45
CA TYR A 23 16.18 11.71 5.08
C TYR A 23 16.01 11.92 6.60
N PRO A 24 15.70 10.86 7.37
CA PRO A 24 15.35 10.98 8.79
C PRO A 24 16.44 11.67 9.63
N CYS A 25 17.70 11.64 9.17
CA CYS A 25 18.84 12.22 9.86
C CYS A 25 19.26 13.62 9.38
N LYS A 26 18.55 14.25 8.43
CA LYS A 26 18.95 15.54 7.83
C LYS A 26 17.90 16.62 8.09
N ARG A 27 18.34 17.77 8.59
CA ARG A 27 17.49 18.97 8.70
C ARG A 27 17.27 19.55 7.30
N LYS A 28 16.09 19.33 6.74
CA LYS A 28 15.67 19.99 5.50
C LYS A 28 15.16 21.39 5.76
N TYR A 29 15.36 22.27 4.78
CA TYR A 29 14.63 23.51 4.72
C TYR A 29 13.17 23.20 4.35
N SER A 30 12.23 23.75 5.09
CA SER A 30 10.81 23.60 4.83
C SER A 30 10.16 24.99 4.73
N VAL A 31 9.52 25.27 3.60
CA VAL A 31 8.75 26.52 3.42
C VAL A 31 7.60 26.62 4.42
N TYR A 32 7.09 25.48 4.90
CA TYR A 32 6.02 25.42 5.88
C TYR A 32 6.42 26.01 7.25
N GLU A 33 7.71 25.98 7.62
CA GLU A 33 8.20 26.60 8.88
C GLU A 33 8.02 28.13 8.91
N LYS A 34 7.69 28.75 7.78
CA LYS A 34 7.39 30.19 7.68
C LYS A 34 5.91 30.52 7.88
N TYR A 35 5.05 29.51 8.00
CA TYR A 35 3.62 29.70 8.20
C TYR A 35 3.26 29.76 9.67
N THR A 36 2.28 30.61 9.98
CA THR A 36 1.57 30.64 11.25
C THR A 36 0.24 29.93 11.06
N THR A 37 -0.05 28.97 11.95
CA THR A 37 -1.32 28.25 12.00
C THR A 37 -2.24 28.88 13.03
N THR A 38 -3.48 29.17 12.62
CA THR A 38 -4.57 29.62 13.49
C THR A 38 -5.70 28.60 13.41
N VAL A 39 -6.09 28.04 14.55
CA VAL A 39 -7.20 27.08 14.67
C VAL A 39 -8.38 27.78 15.33
N HIS A 40 -9.58 27.57 14.80
CA HIS A 40 -10.78 28.16 15.40
C HIS A 40 -11.00 27.61 16.82
N PRO A 41 -11.41 28.42 17.82
CA PRO A 41 -11.52 27.97 19.22
C PRO A 41 -12.48 26.79 19.47
N LYS A 42 -13.45 26.59 18.56
CA LYS A 42 -14.41 25.46 18.61
C LYS A 42 -14.00 24.28 17.73
N ALA A 43 -12.96 24.44 16.90
CA ALA A 43 -12.44 23.40 16.04
C ALA A 43 -11.36 22.58 16.76
N VAL A 44 -11.20 21.34 16.32
CA VAL A 44 -10.10 20.45 16.71
C VAL A 44 -9.34 20.16 15.43
N ALA A 45 -8.26 20.91 15.20
CA ALA A 45 -7.49 20.85 13.97
C ALA A 45 -5.99 21.01 14.22
N LYS A 46 -5.19 20.47 13.32
CA LYS A 46 -3.74 20.66 13.28
C LYS A 46 -3.27 20.77 11.84
N SER A 47 -2.16 21.46 11.63
CA SER A 47 -1.46 21.46 10.34
C SER A 47 -0.02 21.00 10.54
N GLN A 48 0.47 20.18 9.63
CA GLN A 48 1.80 19.57 9.73
C GLN A 48 2.37 19.26 8.35
N LYS A 49 3.71 19.26 8.25
CA LYS A 49 4.40 18.70 7.10
C LYS A 49 4.28 17.18 7.10
N THR A 50 4.31 16.58 5.92
CA THR A 50 4.34 15.13 5.73
C THR A 50 5.41 14.78 4.69
N TRP A 51 5.55 13.50 4.30
CA TRP A 51 6.60 13.07 3.37
C TRP A 51 6.55 13.81 2.01
N CYS A 52 5.40 14.25 1.52
CA CYS A 52 5.29 14.84 0.18
C CYS A 52 4.31 16.01 0.07
N ASN A 53 3.82 16.56 1.20
CA ASN A 53 2.89 17.69 1.22
C ASN A 53 2.81 18.32 2.61
N VAL A 54 2.08 19.43 2.71
CA VAL A 54 1.54 19.95 3.97
C VAL A 54 0.10 19.47 4.13
N THR A 55 -0.23 18.89 5.29
CA THR A 55 -1.58 18.45 5.61
C THR A 55 -2.21 19.37 6.65
N ILE A 56 -3.45 19.81 6.40
CA ILE A 56 -4.36 20.34 7.42
C ILE A 56 -5.36 19.22 7.75
N GLN A 57 -5.41 18.81 9.02
CA GLN A 57 -6.32 17.79 9.52
C GLN A 57 -7.29 18.41 10.52
N VAL A 58 -8.58 18.15 10.33
CA VAL A 58 -9.68 18.57 11.20
C VAL A 58 -10.37 17.32 11.70
N GLU A 59 -10.43 17.12 13.02
CA GLU A 59 -11.23 16.05 13.65
C GLU A 59 -12.59 16.57 14.13
N LYS A 60 -12.68 17.89 14.36
CA LYS A 60 -13.95 18.57 14.64
C LYS A 60 -13.96 19.93 13.97
N GLY A 61 -14.86 20.10 13.00
CA GLY A 61 -15.08 21.31 12.24
C GLY A 61 -16.06 22.26 12.92
N VAL A 62 -16.22 23.43 12.32
CA VAL A 62 -17.09 24.52 12.83
C VAL A 62 -18.15 24.96 11.81
N GLY A 63 -18.27 24.22 10.70
CA GLY A 63 -19.20 24.54 9.62
C GLY A 63 -18.49 25.13 8.39
N MET A 64 -19.30 25.65 7.47
CA MET A 64 -18.84 26.23 6.19
C MET A 64 -18.78 27.76 6.19
N GLU A 65 -19.20 28.40 7.28
CA GLU A 65 -19.23 29.87 7.42
C GLU A 65 -17.90 30.42 7.95
N GLU A 66 -17.23 29.67 8.84
CA GLU A 66 -15.96 30.05 9.46
C GLU A 66 -14.89 28.98 9.17
N ALA A 67 -13.64 29.42 8.99
CA ALA A 67 -12.55 28.48 8.74
C ALA A 67 -12.21 27.69 9.99
N SER A 68 -12.18 26.35 9.89
CA SER A 68 -11.74 25.47 10.97
C SER A 68 -10.24 25.67 11.28
N CYS A 69 -9.44 25.90 10.24
CA CYS A 69 -8.01 26.14 10.35
C CYS A 69 -7.52 27.03 9.20
N THR A 70 -6.64 27.98 9.51
CA THR A 70 -5.99 28.86 8.53
C THR A 70 -4.47 28.82 8.75
N ILE A 71 -3.72 28.60 7.67
CA ILE A 71 -2.27 28.83 7.65
C ILE A 71 -1.98 30.10 6.86
N SER A 72 -1.06 30.94 7.35
CA SER A 72 -0.71 32.19 6.67
C SER A 72 0.75 32.56 6.87
N ARG A 73 1.31 33.35 5.95
CA ARG A 73 2.65 33.92 6.07
C ARG A 73 2.76 35.25 5.34
N ASP A 74 3.68 36.07 5.82
CA ASP A 74 4.16 37.21 5.06
C ASP A 74 5.08 36.73 3.94
N CYS A 75 5.06 37.46 2.84
CA CYS A 75 5.86 37.16 1.67
C CYS A 75 6.28 38.41 0.90
N ASP A 76 7.14 38.17 -0.07
CA ASP A 76 7.55 39.14 -1.07
C ASP A 76 7.67 38.31 -2.35
N LEU A 77 6.66 38.39 -3.20
CA LEU A 77 6.54 37.61 -4.43
C LEU A 77 6.13 38.54 -5.57
N ILE A 78 6.92 38.55 -6.64
CA ILE A 78 6.64 39.32 -7.86
C ILE A 78 5.69 38.51 -8.74
N LEU A 79 4.64 39.15 -9.24
CA LEU A 79 3.61 38.56 -10.09
C LEU A 79 3.77 38.93 -11.57
N ASP A 80 4.66 39.88 -11.89
CA ASP A 80 4.85 40.39 -13.26
C ASP A 80 5.04 39.27 -14.29
N GLY A 81 4.21 39.31 -15.34
CA GLY A 81 4.25 38.34 -16.43
C GLY A 81 3.37 37.11 -16.22
N TYR A 82 2.66 37.00 -15.09
CA TYR A 82 1.71 35.93 -14.78
C TYR A 82 0.32 36.50 -14.52
N ASP A 83 -0.71 35.80 -14.98
CA ASP A 83 -2.12 36.17 -14.88
C ASP A 83 -2.95 35.12 -14.13
N LEU A 84 -2.33 33.99 -13.77
CA LEU A 84 -2.94 32.90 -13.01
C LEU A 84 -2.11 32.54 -11.77
N ILE A 85 -2.80 32.23 -10.67
CA ILE A 85 -2.28 31.44 -9.56
C ILE A 85 -2.76 29.99 -9.72
N GLN A 86 -1.88 29.03 -9.43
CA GLN A 86 -2.15 27.60 -9.53
C GLN A 86 -1.89 26.91 -8.19
N CYS A 87 -2.70 25.91 -7.87
CA CYS A 87 -2.57 25.08 -6.69
C CYS A 87 -2.76 23.61 -7.05
N ASN A 88 -1.94 22.72 -6.49
CA ASN A 88 -2.20 21.29 -6.52
C ASN A 88 -2.51 20.77 -5.12
N ALA A 89 -3.71 20.21 -4.95
CA ALA A 89 -4.23 19.82 -3.66
C ALA A 89 -5.24 18.65 -3.74
N SER A 90 -5.34 17.88 -2.66
CA SER A 90 -6.36 16.83 -2.45
C SER A 90 -7.11 17.07 -1.14
N PHE A 91 -8.45 17.15 -1.21
CA PHE A 91 -9.32 17.31 -0.05
C PHE A 91 -10.75 16.81 -0.33
N ALA A 92 -11.45 16.45 0.73
CA ALA A 92 -12.76 15.80 0.68
C ALA A 92 -13.87 16.72 0.14
N LYS A 93 -14.85 16.15 -0.59
CA LYS A 93 -15.98 16.89 -1.20
C LYS A 93 -16.84 17.67 -0.20
N ASN A 94 -16.85 17.25 1.05
CA ASN A 94 -17.53 17.92 2.16
C ASN A 94 -16.67 19.02 2.82
N ALA A 95 -15.66 19.54 2.11
CA ALA A 95 -14.80 20.60 2.59
C ALA A 95 -14.55 21.65 1.51
N ARG A 96 -14.14 22.85 1.94
CA ARG A 96 -13.83 23.99 1.07
C ARG A 96 -12.48 24.58 1.43
N MET A 97 -11.73 24.99 0.42
CA MET A 97 -10.45 25.67 0.55
C MET A 97 -10.54 27.06 -0.07
N VAL A 98 -10.06 28.06 0.67
CA VAL A 98 -9.95 29.45 0.21
C VAL A 98 -8.51 29.91 0.29
N ILE A 99 -7.97 30.41 -0.81
CA ILE A 99 -6.65 31.06 -0.87
C ILE A 99 -6.88 32.55 -1.03
N GLY A 100 -6.36 33.32 -0.08
CA GLY A 100 -6.39 34.78 -0.09
C GLY A 100 -4.99 35.36 0.07
N GLY A 101 -4.83 36.63 -0.27
CA GLY A 101 -3.56 37.33 -0.08
C GLY A 101 -3.67 38.84 -0.19
N VAL A 102 -2.54 39.54 0.02
CA VAL A 102 -2.46 41.00 -0.15
C VAL A 102 -1.63 41.31 -1.38
N ILE A 103 -2.28 41.80 -2.45
CA ILE A 103 -1.62 42.20 -3.70
C ILE A 103 -1.61 43.72 -3.77
N ASP A 104 -0.43 44.31 -3.97
CA ASP A 104 -0.23 45.77 -4.09
C ASP A 104 -0.85 46.57 -2.93
N GLY A 105 -0.91 45.97 -1.74
CA GLY A 105 -1.45 46.58 -0.53
C GLY A 105 -2.95 46.32 -0.27
N GLU A 106 -3.66 45.65 -1.18
CA GLU A 106 -5.08 45.34 -1.04
C GLU A 106 -5.33 43.85 -0.80
N GLU A 107 -6.25 43.51 0.11
CA GLU A 107 -6.70 42.13 0.30
C GLU A 107 -7.47 41.65 -0.93
N ARG A 108 -7.10 40.48 -1.44
CA ARG A 108 -7.66 39.85 -2.63
C ARG A 108 -7.96 38.38 -2.37
N LEU A 109 -9.12 37.94 -2.84
CA LEU A 109 -9.43 36.52 -3.01
C LEU A 109 -8.67 36.01 -4.25
N LEU A 110 -7.87 34.96 -4.06
CA LEU A 110 -7.05 34.39 -5.13
C LEU A 110 -7.65 33.09 -5.66
N MET A 111 -8.30 32.30 -4.79
CA MET A 111 -8.91 31.03 -5.16
C MET A 111 -9.98 30.63 -4.15
N ASP A 112 -11.04 29.99 -4.63
CA ASP A 112 -12.11 29.43 -3.81
C ASP A 112 -12.60 28.12 -4.45
N SER A 113 -12.45 27.00 -3.75
CA SER A 113 -12.78 25.68 -4.30
C SER A 113 -13.39 24.75 -3.28
N ASN A 114 -14.42 24.02 -3.70
CA ASN A 114 -14.92 22.83 -3.00
C ASN A 114 -14.00 21.63 -3.27
N GLY A 115 -14.02 20.63 -2.39
CA GLY A 115 -13.19 19.43 -2.54
C GLY A 115 -13.69 18.44 -3.57
N PHE A 116 -12.83 17.48 -3.93
CA PHE A 116 -13.07 16.54 -5.03
C PHE A 116 -12.79 15.07 -4.68
N ASP A 117 -12.39 14.76 -3.43
CA ASP A 117 -11.92 13.45 -2.94
C ASP A 117 -10.63 12.92 -3.61
N GLN A 118 -9.99 13.72 -4.45
CA GLN A 118 -8.79 13.34 -5.19
C GLN A 118 -7.89 14.57 -5.43
N ASN A 119 -6.64 14.33 -5.84
CA ASN A 119 -5.72 15.40 -6.20
C ASN A 119 -6.18 16.12 -7.46
N ARG A 120 -6.13 17.45 -7.46
CA ARG A 120 -6.48 18.30 -8.61
C ARG A 120 -5.57 19.52 -8.73
N GLU A 121 -5.38 19.97 -9.95
CA GLU A 121 -4.91 21.31 -10.25
C GLU A 121 -6.09 22.31 -10.23
N ILE A 122 -5.97 23.33 -9.40
CA ILE A 122 -6.96 24.40 -9.23
C ILE A 122 -6.31 25.71 -9.64
N GLN A 123 -7.05 26.56 -10.34
CA GLN A 123 -6.55 27.82 -10.88
C GLN A 123 -7.43 28.98 -10.41
N GLY A 124 -6.81 30.15 -10.26
CA GLY A 124 -7.48 31.41 -9.97
C GLY A 124 -6.84 32.55 -10.74
N GLU A 125 -7.65 33.52 -11.16
CA GLU A 125 -7.18 34.71 -11.85
C GLU A 125 -6.53 35.69 -10.87
N ILE A 126 -5.42 36.29 -11.28
CA ILE A 126 -4.72 37.31 -10.51
C ILE A 126 -4.40 38.53 -11.38
N SER A 127 -4.32 39.69 -10.73
CA SER A 127 -3.86 40.92 -11.34
C SER A 127 -3.12 41.77 -10.31
N GLY A 128 -2.15 42.54 -10.77
CA GLY A 128 -1.24 43.33 -9.92
C GLY A 128 0.21 42.88 -10.04
N HIS A 129 1.08 43.47 -9.23
CA HIS A 129 2.53 43.34 -9.39
C HIS A 129 3.19 42.55 -8.28
N LYS A 130 2.70 42.67 -7.04
CA LYS A 130 3.40 42.12 -5.87
C LYS A 130 2.45 41.55 -4.82
N LEU A 131 2.64 40.28 -4.48
CA LEU A 131 1.99 39.61 -3.36
C LEU A 131 2.85 39.73 -2.10
N THR A 132 2.26 40.23 -1.01
CA THR A 132 2.95 40.53 0.26
C THR A 132 2.46 39.70 1.45
N LYS A 133 1.30 39.05 1.33
CA LYS A 133 0.76 38.11 2.31
C LYS A 133 0.02 37.00 1.62
N LEU A 134 0.14 35.77 2.11
CA LEU A 134 -0.57 34.59 1.63
C LEU A 134 -1.30 33.92 2.79
N SER A 135 -2.53 33.48 2.55
CA SER A 135 -3.35 32.73 3.50
C SER A 135 -4.11 31.60 2.81
N ILE A 136 -4.18 30.45 3.48
CA ILE A 136 -4.93 29.28 3.03
C ILE A 136 -5.85 28.88 4.18
N SER A 137 -7.15 28.98 3.96
CA SER A 137 -8.19 28.71 4.94
C SER A 137 -8.97 27.46 4.56
N PHE A 138 -9.15 26.55 5.51
CA PHE A 138 -9.83 25.28 5.32
C PHE A 138 -11.12 25.21 6.15
N TYR A 139 -12.23 24.93 5.47
CA TYR A 139 -13.58 24.90 6.02
C TYR A 139 -14.10 23.47 5.98
N CYS A 140 -14.69 23.02 7.09
CA CYS A 140 -15.20 21.67 7.22
C CYS A 140 -16.34 21.62 8.25
N GLU A 141 -17.42 20.90 7.93
CA GLU A 141 -18.56 20.72 8.84
C GLU A 141 -18.27 19.77 10.00
N LYS A 142 -17.55 18.68 9.72
CA LYS A 142 -17.22 17.62 10.66
C LYS A 142 -15.71 17.38 10.66
N ASP A 143 -15.26 16.18 10.35
CA ASP A 143 -13.88 15.84 10.12
C ASP A 143 -13.51 15.96 8.63
N GLY A 144 -12.25 16.25 8.37
CA GLY A 144 -11.74 16.41 7.02
C GLY A 144 -10.23 16.59 6.98
N SER A 145 -9.65 16.38 5.81
CA SER A 145 -8.24 16.67 5.57
C SER A 145 -8.01 17.35 4.22
N LEU A 146 -6.99 18.20 4.20
CA LEU A 146 -6.46 18.87 3.03
C LEU A 146 -4.98 18.57 2.92
N ASN A 147 -4.55 18.04 1.78
CA ASN A 147 -3.16 17.85 1.41
C ASN A 147 -2.78 18.89 0.34
N LEU A 148 -1.84 19.78 0.67
CA LEU A 148 -1.30 20.82 -0.22
C LEU A 148 0.06 20.37 -0.76
N PHE A 149 0.15 20.16 -2.07
CA PHE A 149 1.40 19.76 -2.72
C PHE A 149 2.20 20.98 -3.13
N TRP A 150 1.59 21.95 -3.82
CA TRP A 150 2.27 23.18 -4.21
C TRP A 150 1.40 24.36 -4.61
N LEU A 151 2.03 25.54 -4.65
CA LEU A 151 1.51 26.75 -5.29
C LEU A 151 2.48 27.29 -6.35
N GLY A 152 1.90 27.75 -7.45
CA GLY A 152 2.62 28.28 -8.61
C GLY A 152 1.91 29.44 -9.28
N LEU A 153 2.57 30.03 -10.27
CA LEU A 153 2.04 31.08 -11.13
C LEU A 153 2.12 30.62 -12.59
N ALA A 154 1.15 31.00 -13.40
CA ALA A 154 1.14 30.73 -14.84
C ALA A 154 0.78 31.95 -15.67
N ASN A 155 1.28 31.97 -16.91
CA ASN A 155 0.84 32.88 -17.95
C ASN A 155 -0.04 32.11 -18.94
N GLN A 156 -1.32 32.42 -19.00
CA GLN A 156 -2.31 31.68 -19.77
C GLN A 156 -1.95 31.59 -21.26
N ARG A 157 -1.59 32.71 -21.88
CA ARG A 157 -1.24 32.73 -23.31
C ARG A 157 -0.01 31.88 -23.63
N LYS A 158 1.08 32.03 -22.86
CA LYS A 158 2.30 31.24 -23.07
C LYS A 158 2.05 29.75 -22.83
N LEU A 159 1.15 29.44 -21.90
CA LEU A 159 0.78 28.07 -21.57
C LEU A 159 0.05 27.40 -22.73
N GLU A 160 -0.91 28.10 -23.33
CA GLU A 160 -1.60 27.66 -24.56
C GLU A 160 -0.58 27.44 -25.71
N GLU A 161 0.31 28.41 -25.96
CA GLU A 161 1.36 28.31 -26.99
C GLU A 161 2.31 27.12 -26.75
N MET A 162 2.63 26.82 -25.49
CA MET A 162 3.48 25.69 -25.14
C MET A 162 2.78 24.35 -25.38
N LEU A 163 1.50 24.23 -25.01
CA LEU A 163 0.71 23.00 -25.13
C LEU A 163 0.38 22.64 -26.60
N GLU A 164 0.36 23.62 -27.51
CA GLU A 164 0.16 23.39 -28.95
C GLU A 164 1.39 22.81 -29.68
N LYS A 165 2.56 22.75 -29.03
CA LYS A 165 3.79 22.23 -29.64
C LYS A 165 3.68 20.74 -29.92
N LYS A 166 3.89 20.34 -31.17
CA LYS A 166 3.90 18.95 -31.61
C LYS A 166 5.28 18.33 -31.49
N THR A 167 5.31 17.00 -31.30
CA THR A 167 6.53 16.20 -31.38
C THR A 167 7.20 16.35 -32.76
N ALA A 168 8.54 16.31 -32.77
CA ALA A 168 9.33 16.32 -34.00
C ALA A 168 9.49 14.92 -34.62
N TYR A 169 9.05 13.87 -33.92
CA TYR A 169 9.20 12.48 -34.34
C TYR A 169 7.97 11.98 -35.11
N SER A 170 8.20 11.23 -36.18
CA SER A 170 7.15 10.55 -36.96
C SER A 170 7.16 9.04 -36.68
N THR A 171 6.11 8.35 -37.13
CA THR A 171 5.96 6.90 -37.02
C THR A 171 7.03 6.10 -37.77
N ASP A 172 7.72 6.73 -38.72
CA ASP A 172 8.74 6.08 -39.56
C ASP A 172 10.02 5.77 -38.78
N TRP A 173 10.35 6.59 -37.76
CA TRP A 173 11.60 6.52 -37.01
C TRP A 173 12.82 6.30 -37.91
N GLU A 174 13.06 7.25 -38.81
CA GLU A 174 14.10 7.15 -39.84
C GLU A 174 15.44 6.66 -39.26
N GLY A 175 16.00 5.61 -39.87
CA GLY A 175 17.27 5.02 -39.47
C GLY A 175 17.24 4.17 -38.19
N CYS A 176 16.10 4.02 -37.50
CA CYS A 176 16.00 3.23 -36.27
C CYS A 176 15.62 1.76 -36.49
N PHE A 177 15.03 1.42 -37.64
CA PHE A 177 14.61 0.06 -37.97
C PHE A 177 15.37 -0.53 -39.16
N GLU A 178 15.69 -1.82 -39.09
CA GLU A 178 16.26 -2.59 -40.19
C GLU A 178 15.19 -2.77 -41.28
N GLU A 179 15.58 -2.65 -42.55
CA GLU A 179 14.67 -2.93 -43.69
C GLU A 179 14.37 -4.43 -43.81
N HIS A 180 15.36 -5.26 -43.48
CA HIS A 180 15.30 -6.72 -43.55
C HIS A 180 15.87 -7.32 -42.26
N PRO A 181 15.04 -7.42 -41.19
CA PRO A 181 15.52 -7.92 -39.91
C PRO A 181 16.03 -9.37 -40.04
N LYS A 182 17.16 -9.64 -39.38
CA LYS A 182 17.84 -10.94 -39.49
C LYS A 182 17.06 -12.10 -38.86
N SER A 183 16.21 -11.80 -37.88
CA SER A 183 15.52 -12.76 -37.03
C SER A 183 14.44 -12.05 -36.22
N LEU A 184 13.33 -12.74 -35.93
CA LEU A 184 12.32 -12.32 -34.94
C LEU A 184 12.51 -13.02 -33.58
N ASN A 185 13.56 -13.82 -33.43
CA ASN A 185 13.92 -14.41 -32.14
C ASN A 185 14.50 -13.36 -31.18
N PRO A 186 14.45 -13.61 -29.86
CA PRO A 186 15.10 -12.78 -28.86
C PRO A 186 16.59 -12.58 -29.16
N ARG A 187 17.05 -11.34 -29.07
CA ARG A 187 18.43 -10.96 -29.36
C ARG A 187 19.38 -11.33 -28.23
N VAL A 188 18.92 -11.21 -26.98
CA VAL A 188 19.73 -11.41 -25.77
C VAL A 188 19.36 -12.72 -25.09
N GLY A 189 18.06 -13.02 -24.97
CA GLY A 189 17.53 -14.25 -24.39
C GLY A 189 17.48 -14.25 -22.87
N VAL A 190 17.32 -13.08 -22.23
CA VAL A 190 17.22 -12.98 -20.75
C VAL A 190 15.77 -13.02 -20.28
N PHE A 191 14.82 -12.51 -21.06
CA PHE A 191 13.41 -12.68 -20.77
C PHE A 191 12.94 -14.06 -21.19
N ALA A 192 13.20 -14.45 -22.42
CA ALA A 192 13.01 -15.82 -22.89
C ALA A 192 13.98 -16.06 -24.04
N ASN A 193 14.57 -17.25 -24.11
CA ASN A 193 15.28 -17.69 -25.31
C ASN A 193 14.32 -18.32 -26.34
N ALA A 194 14.84 -18.70 -27.52
CA ALA A 194 14.01 -19.25 -28.58
C ALA A 194 13.28 -20.55 -28.20
N GLU A 195 13.90 -21.42 -27.39
CA GLU A 195 13.29 -22.67 -26.90
C GLU A 195 12.17 -22.38 -25.90
N GLN A 196 12.40 -21.46 -24.98
CA GLN A 196 11.40 -21.02 -24.01
C GLN A 196 10.20 -20.39 -24.70
N LEU A 197 10.39 -19.56 -25.73
CA LEU A 197 9.28 -18.99 -26.51
C LEU A 197 8.45 -20.09 -27.20
N GLU A 198 9.08 -21.15 -27.71
CA GLU A 198 8.33 -22.26 -28.30
C GLU A 198 7.50 -23.01 -27.25
N GLU A 199 8.04 -23.18 -26.04
CA GLU A 199 7.27 -23.74 -24.92
C GLU A 199 6.10 -22.82 -24.53
N LEU A 200 6.29 -21.49 -24.53
CA LEU A 200 5.19 -20.55 -24.30
C LEU A 200 4.11 -20.68 -25.38
N ARG A 201 4.46 -20.76 -26.67
CA ARG A 201 3.51 -21.02 -27.78
C ARG A 201 2.72 -22.32 -27.59
N ARG A 202 3.33 -23.34 -26.99
CA ARG A 202 2.65 -24.58 -26.66
C ARG A 202 1.70 -24.39 -25.47
N LYS A 203 2.12 -23.68 -24.44
CA LYS A 203 1.28 -23.35 -23.26
C LYS A 203 0.05 -22.57 -23.65
N THR A 204 0.16 -21.54 -24.50
CA THR A 204 -0.98 -20.69 -24.91
C THR A 204 -2.10 -21.47 -25.60
N LYS A 205 -1.77 -22.61 -26.23
CA LYS A 205 -2.74 -23.51 -26.86
C LYS A 205 -3.47 -24.40 -25.84
N HIS A 206 -2.94 -24.59 -24.65
CA HIS A 206 -3.55 -25.42 -23.62
C HIS A 206 -4.77 -24.72 -23.00
N SER A 207 -5.84 -25.47 -22.71
CA SER A 207 -7.12 -24.89 -22.22
C SER A 207 -6.97 -24.06 -20.95
N PHE A 208 -5.99 -24.40 -20.10
CA PHE A 208 -5.70 -23.69 -18.86
C PHE A 208 -5.18 -22.25 -19.06
N PHE A 209 -4.41 -21.99 -20.14
CA PHE A 209 -3.83 -20.67 -20.42
C PHE A 209 -4.54 -19.92 -21.54
N ARG A 210 -5.29 -20.64 -22.38
CA ARG A 210 -5.87 -20.12 -23.61
C ARG A 210 -6.78 -18.90 -23.36
N GLU A 211 -7.66 -18.97 -22.36
CA GLU A 211 -8.60 -17.87 -22.10
C GLU A 211 -7.88 -16.58 -21.69
N GLY A 212 -6.91 -16.67 -20.78
CA GLY A 212 -6.08 -15.53 -20.38
C GLY A 212 -5.29 -14.95 -21.55
N TYR A 213 -4.68 -15.82 -22.35
CA TYR A 213 -3.89 -15.40 -23.51
C TYR A 213 -4.75 -14.74 -24.61
N GLU A 214 -5.97 -15.21 -24.86
CA GLU A 214 -6.86 -14.54 -25.83
C GLU A 214 -7.28 -13.15 -25.35
N LYS A 215 -7.42 -12.92 -24.04
CA LYS A 215 -7.66 -11.57 -23.51
C LYS A 215 -6.44 -10.66 -23.66
N LEU A 216 -5.24 -11.20 -23.46
CA LEU A 216 -4.00 -10.49 -23.75
C LEU A 216 -3.94 -10.05 -25.21
N LYS A 217 -4.33 -10.92 -26.15
CA LYS A 217 -4.44 -10.57 -27.57
C LYS A 217 -5.51 -9.51 -27.84
N GLN A 218 -6.66 -9.57 -27.17
CA GLN A 218 -7.71 -8.53 -27.30
C GLN A 218 -7.21 -7.15 -26.85
N ASN A 219 -6.43 -7.08 -25.78
CA ASN A 219 -5.80 -5.83 -25.35
C ASN A 219 -4.85 -5.30 -26.43
N VAL A 220 -4.00 -6.17 -26.98
CA VAL A 220 -3.05 -5.82 -28.05
C VAL A 220 -3.74 -5.24 -29.28
N GLU A 221 -4.88 -5.80 -29.70
CA GLU A 221 -5.63 -5.24 -30.83
C GLU A 221 -6.11 -3.81 -30.57
N ARG A 222 -6.52 -3.47 -29.34
CA ARG A 222 -6.85 -2.09 -28.95
C ARG A 222 -5.63 -1.18 -28.99
N TYR A 223 -4.46 -1.70 -28.63
CA TYR A 223 -3.22 -0.94 -28.58
C TYR A 223 -2.64 -0.63 -29.97
N ARG A 224 -2.99 -1.40 -31.01
CA ARG A 224 -2.57 -1.14 -32.40
C ARG A 224 -3.02 0.23 -32.91
N GLU A 225 -4.10 0.78 -32.35
CA GLU A 225 -4.67 2.07 -32.74
C GLU A 225 -3.98 3.27 -32.07
N ILE A 226 -3.04 3.02 -31.15
CA ILE A 226 -2.40 4.07 -30.36
C ILE A 226 -1.02 4.39 -30.95
N ASP A 227 -0.84 5.61 -31.45
CA ASP A 227 0.47 6.10 -31.89
C ASP A 227 1.34 6.52 -30.69
N PRO A 228 2.48 5.85 -30.42
CA PRO A 228 3.30 6.15 -29.24
C PRO A 228 3.94 7.54 -29.26
N GLU A 229 4.21 8.08 -30.45
CA GLU A 229 4.97 9.32 -30.64
C GLU A 229 4.22 10.55 -30.12
N GLN A 230 2.88 10.47 -30.03
CA GLN A 230 2.05 11.56 -29.46
C GLN A 230 2.32 11.78 -27.97
N PHE A 231 2.91 10.80 -27.28
CA PHE A 231 3.23 10.87 -25.86
C PHE A 231 4.67 11.31 -25.57
N ILE A 232 5.43 11.67 -26.60
CA ILE A 232 6.78 12.24 -26.42
C ILE A 232 6.61 13.65 -25.83
N GLY A 233 6.95 13.77 -24.55
CA GLY A 233 6.80 15.02 -23.81
C GLY A 233 7.86 15.19 -22.74
N LYS A 234 7.58 16.08 -21.78
CA LYS A 234 8.49 16.37 -20.67
C LYS A 234 8.60 15.23 -19.65
N TYR A 235 7.51 14.49 -19.49
CA TYR A 235 7.32 13.43 -18.49
C TYR A 235 6.86 12.15 -19.16
N VAL A 236 6.97 11.02 -18.45
CA VAL A 236 6.33 9.78 -18.86
C VAL A 236 4.84 9.91 -18.56
N PRO A 237 3.95 9.62 -19.54
CA PRO A 237 2.53 9.83 -19.34
C PRO A 237 1.97 8.78 -18.37
N THR A 238 1.06 9.19 -17.49
CA THR A 238 0.41 8.29 -16.52
C THR A 238 -1.02 8.70 -16.25
N LYS A 239 -1.83 7.74 -15.79
CA LYS A 239 -3.19 7.97 -15.29
C LYS A 239 -3.22 8.31 -13.80
N ASP A 240 -2.09 8.14 -13.11
CA ASP A 240 -1.98 8.35 -11.67
C ASP A 240 -1.91 9.84 -11.32
N ILE A 241 -3.03 10.38 -10.86
CA ILE A 241 -3.19 11.80 -10.51
C ILE A 241 -2.51 12.20 -9.20
N ARG A 242 -1.93 11.27 -8.43
CA ARG A 242 -1.30 11.59 -7.13
C ARG A 242 -0.15 12.58 -7.25
N TRP A 243 0.59 12.56 -8.36
CA TRP A 243 1.87 13.25 -8.51
C TRP A 243 1.94 14.22 -9.70
N ILE A 244 0.87 14.30 -10.48
CA ILE A 244 0.86 15.00 -11.77
C ILE A 244 -0.16 16.13 -11.77
N ARG A 245 -0.08 16.98 -12.79
CA ARG A 245 -1.10 17.98 -13.11
C ARG A 245 -2.24 17.33 -13.88
N ASP A 246 -3.45 17.85 -13.74
CA ASP A 246 -4.63 17.33 -14.46
C ASP A 246 -4.40 17.21 -15.97
N ARG A 247 -3.64 18.14 -16.56
CA ARG A 247 -3.29 18.17 -17.99
C ARG A 247 -2.22 17.16 -18.44
N ASP A 248 -1.41 16.65 -17.51
CA ASP A 248 -0.38 15.64 -17.80
C ASP A 248 -0.97 14.22 -17.79
N ARG A 249 -2.23 14.09 -17.32
CA ARG A 249 -2.95 12.82 -17.26
C ARG A 249 -3.30 12.34 -18.66
N ILE A 250 -3.13 11.03 -18.85
CA ILE A 250 -3.66 10.30 -20.01
C ILE A 250 -4.80 9.37 -19.59
N ASP A 251 -5.76 9.16 -20.49
CA ASP A 251 -6.87 8.21 -20.33
C ASP A 251 -6.66 6.96 -21.19
N ILE A 252 -5.46 6.40 -21.12
CA ILE A 252 -5.12 5.09 -21.66
C ILE A 252 -4.45 4.24 -20.57
N ASP A 253 -4.25 2.96 -20.86
CA ASP A 253 -3.47 2.08 -19.98
C ASP A 253 -2.05 2.62 -19.82
N HIS A 254 -1.44 2.37 -18.66
CA HIS A 254 -0.08 2.87 -18.41
C HIS A 254 0.86 2.33 -19.50
N PRO A 255 1.72 3.17 -20.11
CA PRO A 255 2.54 2.78 -21.25
C PRO A 255 3.25 1.45 -21.05
N SER A 256 3.82 1.21 -19.87
CA SER A 256 4.50 -0.05 -19.55
C SER A 256 3.65 -1.30 -19.80
N PHE A 257 2.35 -1.29 -19.49
CA PHE A 257 1.46 -2.42 -19.80
C PHE A 257 1.25 -2.58 -21.29
N ILE A 258 1.05 -1.47 -22.00
CA ILE A 258 0.77 -1.45 -23.44
C ILE A 258 1.89 -2.15 -24.20
N PHE A 259 3.14 -1.68 -24.08
CA PHE A 259 4.21 -2.30 -24.86
C PHE A 259 4.72 -3.61 -24.27
N ARG A 260 4.51 -3.89 -22.97
CA ARG A 260 4.74 -5.23 -22.43
C ARG A 260 3.88 -6.27 -23.14
N ASP A 261 2.60 -5.98 -23.28
CA ASP A 261 1.64 -6.86 -23.94
C ASP A 261 1.96 -7.00 -25.44
N LEU A 262 2.28 -5.89 -26.12
CA LEU A 262 2.70 -5.89 -27.53
C LEU A 262 3.94 -6.76 -27.76
N LEU A 263 4.97 -6.58 -26.94
CA LEU A 263 6.23 -7.34 -27.05
C LEU A 263 6.03 -8.82 -26.71
N THR A 264 5.20 -9.13 -25.71
CA THR A 264 4.88 -10.50 -25.31
C THR A 264 4.16 -11.24 -26.41
N VAL A 265 3.06 -10.69 -26.93
CA VAL A 265 2.28 -11.30 -28.00
C VAL A 265 3.10 -11.33 -29.30
N GLY A 266 3.81 -10.25 -29.62
CA GLY A 266 4.68 -10.18 -30.79
C GLY A 266 5.77 -11.26 -30.80
N ALA A 267 6.42 -11.53 -29.67
CA ALA A 267 7.43 -12.57 -29.55
C ALA A 267 6.85 -13.99 -29.64
N ILE A 268 5.69 -14.22 -28.99
CA ILE A 268 5.01 -15.53 -29.01
C ILE A 268 4.43 -15.81 -30.40
N GLU A 269 3.78 -14.86 -31.05
CA GLU A 269 3.17 -15.05 -32.39
C GLU A 269 4.17 -14.86 -33.54
N GLN A 270 5.39 -14.40 -33.25
CA GLN A 270 6.36 -13.97 -34.27
C GLN A 270 5.79 -12.88 -35.20
N ASP A 271 5.04 -11.95 -34.63
CA ASP A 271 4.44 -10.83 -35.34
C ASP A 271 5.41 -9.64 -35.36
N GLU A 272 5.99 -9.38 -36.54
CA GLU A 272 6.93 -8.26 -36.75
C GLU A 272 6.29 -6.89 -36.49
N GLU A 273 5.02 -6.69 -36.87
CA GLU A 273 4.34 -5.41 -36.70
C GLU A 273 4.14 -5.08 -35.21
N LEU A 274 3.76 -6.08 -34.41
CA LEU A 274 3.63 -5.93 -32.96
C LEU A 274 4.96 -5.64 -32.29
N LEU A 275 6.01 -6.39 -32.67
CA LEU A 275 7.35 -6.15 -32.15
C LEU A 275 7.87 -4.76 -32.54
N ARG A 276 7.60 -4.30 -33.77
CA ARG A 276 7.93 -2.96 -34.25
C ARG A 276 7.16 -1.88 -33.48
N LEU A 277 5.86 -2.07 -33.20
CA LEU A 277 5.07 -1.14 -32.40
C LEU A 277 5.57 -1.08 -30.95
N GLY A 278 5.91 -2.22 -30.35
CA GLY A 278 6.53 -2.27 -29.02
C GLY A 278 7.88 -1.53 -28.98
N ALA A 279 8.68 -1.64 -30.03
CA ALA A 279 9.92 -0.87 -30.17
C ALA A 279 9.67 0.64 -30.37
N ARG A 280 8.63 1.05 -31.09
CA ARG A 280 8.21 2.47 -31.21
C ARG A 280 7.84 3.08 -29.86
N TRP A 281 7.17 2.32 -28.99
CA TRP A 281 6.92 2.74 -27.61
C TRP A 281 8.22 2.96 -26.84
N ALA A 282 9.16 2.02 -26.91
CA ALA A 282 10.46 2.17 -26.25
C ALA A 282 11.25 3.38 -26.75
N LEU A 283 11.25 3.65 -28.07
CA LEU A 283 11.87 4.84 -28.67
C LEU A 283 11.18 6.13 -28.21
N SER A 284 9.85 6.16 -28.22
CA SER A 284 9.07 7.33 -27.79
C SER A 284 9.35 7.70 -26.33
N LEU A 285 9.30 6.72 -25.43
CA LEU A 285 9.60 6.94 -24.01
C LEU A 285 11.08 7.29 -23.79
N SER A 286 12.00 6.76 -24.59
CA SER A 286 13.41 7.15 -24.59
C SER A 286 13.61 8.62 -24.96
N CYS A 287 12.70 9.19 -25.76
CA CYS A 287 12.70 10.59 -26.18
C CYS A 287 11.97 11.54 -25.22
N CYS A 288 11.22 11.05 -24.22
CA CYS A 288 10.70 11.92 -23.16
C CYS A 288 11.83 12.60 -22.39
N GLU A 289 11.68 13.88 -22.02
CA GLU A 289 12.76 14.64 -21.37
C GLU A 289 13.19 13.99 -20.05
N ASN A 290 12.22 13.61 -19.20
CA ASN A 290 12.44 12.98 -17.90
C ASN A 290 11.69 11.66 -17.78
N TRP A 291 12.29 10.66 -17.12
CA TRP A 291 11.65 9.40 -16.76
C TRP A 291 10.98 9.47 -15.39
N CYS A 292 10.08 10.44 -15.22
CA CYS A 292 9.24 10.57 -14.03
C CYS A 292 7.83 11.00 -14.43
N GLU A 293 6.88 10.97 -13.49
CA GLU A 293 5.47 11.23 -13.76
C GLU A 293 5.15 12.73 -13.92
N GLY A 294 5.93 13.61 -13.28
CA GLY A 294 5.62 15.03 -13.23
C GLY A 294 6.68 15.89 -12.56
N ILE A 295 6.39 17.19 -12.48
CA ILE A 295 7.33 18.22 -12.01
C ILE A 295 7.87 17.97 -10.60
N MET A 296 7.08 17.34 -9.73
CA MET A 296 7.52 17.04 -8.36
C MET A 296 8.77 16.15 -8.33
N GLY A 297 8.98 15.29 -9.34
CA GLY A 297 10.13 14.39 -9.42
C GLY A 297 11.43 15.03 -9.92
N CYS A 298 11.34 16.18 -10.59
CA CYS A 298 12.50 16.80 -11.27
C CYS A 298 12.62 18.32 -11.08
N MET A 299 11.88 18.92 -10.13
CA MET A 299 11.95 20.37 -9.90
C MET A 299 13.36 20.83 -9.50
N PRO A 300 13.94 21.83 -10.19
CA PRO A 300 15.27 22.33 -9.85
C PRO A 300 15.34 22.91 -8.42
N GLY A 301 16.41 22.56 -7.70
CA GLY A 301 16.67 23.07 -6.35
C GLY A 301 15.87 22.40 -5.24
N VAL A 302 14.94 21.52 -5.57
CA VAL A 302 14.20 20.68 -4.61
C VAL A 302 15.01 19.43 -4.28
N THR A 303 15.05 19.08 -3.00
CA THR A 303 15.78 17.91 -2.46
C THR A 303 14.90 16.69 -2.25
N TRP A 304 13.59 16.86 -2.36
CA TRP A 304 12.65 15.75 -2.42
C TRP A 304 12.64 15.11 -3.81
N HIS A 305 12.41 13.81 -3.81
CA HIS A 305 12.22 13.03 -5.02
C HIS A 305 11.15 11.98 -4.77
N HIS A 306 10.27 11.80 -5.74
CA HIS A 306 9.51 10.57 -5.87
C HIS A 306 10.55 9.48 -6.18
N ARG A 307 10.50 8.38 -5.42
CA ARG A 307 11.43 7.26 -5.64
C ARG A 307 11.21 6.67 -7.03
N SER A 308 12.17 5.86 -7.46
CA SER A 308 12.31 5.31 -8.81
C SER A 308 11.20 4.33 -9.27
N PHE A 309 9.92 4.60 -8.95
CA PHE A 309 8.76 3.81 -9.37
C PHE A 309 8.59 3.84 -10.89
N THR A 310 8.49 5.03 -11.51
CA THR A 310 8.34 5.11 -12.97
C THR A 310 9.58 4.59 -13.68
N GLU A 311 10.76 4.98 -13.19
CA GLU A 311 12.05 4.57 -13.74
C GLU A 311 12.20 3.05 -13.75
N GLU A 312 11.78 2.35 -12.69
CA GLU A 312 11.80 0.88 -12.62
C GLU A 312 11.02 0.24 -13.77
N TRP A 313 9.79 0.69 -13.99
CA TRP A 313 8.92 0.09 -15.00
C TRP A 313 9.49 0.33 -16.39
N ILE A 314 9.88 1.57 -16.69
CA ILE A 314 10.39 1.95 -18.01
C ILE A 314 11.72 1.24 -18.31
N LEU A 315 12.61 1.11 -17.31
CA LEU A 315 13.85 0.33 -17.44
C LEU A 315 13.55 -1.14 -17.81
N HIS A 316 12.63 -1.77 -17.08
CA HIS A 316 12.26 -3.17 -17.32
C HIS A 316 11.74 -3.39 -18.73
N GLU A 317 10.81 -2.55 -19.17
CA GLU A 317 10.20 -2.73 -20.47
C GLU A 317 11.12 -2.33 -21.64
N CYS A 318 11.94 -1.29 -21.49
CA CYS A 318 12.96 -0.95 -22.49
C CYS A 318 13.99 -2.08 -22.64
N ALA A 319 14.34 -2.76 -21.54
CA ALA A 319 15.16 -3.97 -21.58
C ALA A 319 14.44 -5.10 -22.36
N MET A 320 13.14 -5.30 -22.14
CA MET A 320 12.36 -6.29 -22.88
C MET A 320 12.26 -5.96 -24.38
N ALA A 321 12.13 -4.69 -24.75
CA ALA A 321 12.14 -4.24 -26.15
C ALA A 321 13.48 -4.55 -26.84
N LEU A 322 14.60 -4.29 -26.15
CA LEU A 322 15.94 -4.60 -26.65
C LEU A 322 16.22 -6.11 -26.76
N ASP A 323 15.53 -6.93 -25.97
CA ASP A 323 15.59 -8.39 -26.10
C ASP A 323 14.70 -8.89 -27.24
N PHE A 324 13.37 -8.71 -27.14
CA PHE A 324 12.41 -9.30 -28.08
C PHE A 324 12.37 -8.62 -29.46
N ALA A 325 12.49 -7.29 -29.52
CA ALA A 325 12.49 -6.54 -30.78
C ALA A 325 13.91 -6.11 -31.21
N GLY A 326 14.95 -6.54 -30.50
CA GLY A 326 16.32 -6.05 -30.67
C GLY A 326 16.91 -6.26 -32.08
N HIS A 327 16.44 -7.27 -32.81
CA HIS A 327 16.85 -7.55 -34.20
C HIS A 327 16.09 -6.72 -35.24
N LEU A 328 14.96 -6.10 -34.88
CA LEU A 328 14.24 -5.14 -35.73
C LEU A 328 14.91 -3.77 -35.73
N LEU A 329 15.56 -3.42 -34.62
CA LEU A 329 16.23 -2.14 -34.46
C LEU A 329 17.57 -2.14 -35.17
N THR A 330 17.95 -1.01 -35.76
CA THR A 330 19.33 -0.78 -36.19
C THR A 330 20.23 -0.57 -34.99
N TRP A 331 21.55 -0.46 -35.22
CA TRP A 331 22.44 0.03 -34.18
C TRP A 331 22.00 1.41 -33.67
N HIS A 332 21.56 2.31 -34.54
CA HIS A 332 21.11 3.65 -34.15
C HIS A 332 19.89 3.58 -33.22
N GLY A 333 18.84 2.84 -33.61
CA GLY A 333 17.63 2.68 -32.80
C GLY A 333 17.92 2.07 -31.42
N ARG A 334 18.76 1.02 -31.36
CA ARG A 334 19.18 0.45 -30.06
C ARG A 334 19.93 1.45 -29.19
N ASN A 335 20.80 2.29 -29.75
CA ASN A 335 21.58 3.25 -28.96
C ASN A 335 20.74 4.39 -28.39
N ILE A 336 19.63 4.77 -29.03
CA ILE A 336 18.67 5.71 -28.43
C ILE A 336 18.15 5.13 -27.11
N ILE A 337 17.72 3.85 -27.14
CA ILE A 337 17.19 3.16 -25.97
C ILE A 337 18.30 2.94 -24.92
N HIS A 338 19.49 2.47 -25.32
CA HIS A 338 20.63 2.31 -24.39
C HIS A 338 20.98 3.61 -23.69
N ASN A 339 21.04 4.73 -24.42
CA ASN A 339 21.36 6.02 -23.82
C ASN A 339 20.30 6.48 -22.83
N ALA A 340 19.01 6.27 -23.13
CA ALA A 340 17.94 6.61 -22.19
C ALA A 340 18.01 5.74 -20.92
N ILE A 341 18.22 4.42 -21.07
CA ILE A 341 18.45 3.52 -19.93
C ILE A 341 19.60 4.02 -19.06
N ILE A 342 20.76 4.36 -19.65
CA ILE A 342 21.96 4.74 -18.90
C ILE A 342 21.81 6.12 -18.25
N LEU A 343 21.34 7.13 -19.02
CA LEU A 343 21.38 8.53 -18.60
C LEU A 343 20.16 8.94 -17.78
N LYS A 344 19.00 8.32 -17.99
CA LYS A 344 17.73 8.70 -17.36
C LYS A 344 17.29 7.69 -16.31
N GLY A 345 17.33 6.39 -16.63
CA GLY A 345 16.85 5.34 -15.73
C GLY A 345 17.87 4.92 -14.67
N LEU A 346 19.00 4.34 -15.09
CA LEU A 346 20.01 3.79 -14.19
C LEU A 346 20.63 4.86 -13.29
N SER A 347 20.96 6.03 -13.83
CA SER A 347 21.54 7.14 -13.06
C SER A 347 20.64 7.53 -11.87
N ARG A 348 19.32 7.52 -12.06
CA ARG A 348 18.34 7.84 -11.03
C ARG A 348 18.16 6.70 -10.04
N MET A 349 18.00 5.48 -10.54
CA MET A 349 17.86 4.27 -9.72
C MET A 349 19.05 4.08 -8.78
N GLU A 350 20.27 4.17 -9.31
CA GLU A 350 21.51 3.98 -8.55
C GLU A 350 21.71 5.10 -7.53
N ALA A 351 21.27 6.33 -7.84
CA ALA A 351 21.27 7.42 -6.86
C ALA A 351 20.37 7.09 -5.65
N ASP A 352 19.19 6.51 -5.86
CA ASP A 352 18.31 6.09 -4.76
C ASP A 352 18.98 5.00 -3.90
N PHE A 353 19.50 3.93 -4.50
CA PHE A 353 20.17 2.83 -3.77
C PHE A 353 21.40 3.28 -2.99
N HIS A 354 22.16 4.26 -3.51
CA HIS A 354 23.36 4.75 -2.83
C HIS A 354 23.08 5.83 -1.78
N MET A 355 21.92 6.51 -1.81
CA MET A 355 21.63 7.63 -0.90
C MET A 355 20.51 7.36 0.12
N MET A 356 19.67 6.35 -0.09
CA MET A 356 18.45 6.11 0.69
C MET A 356 18.51 4.80 1.46
N GLU A 357 19.12 4.82 2.64
CA GLU A 357 19.30 3.59 3.44
C GLU A 357 17.99 2.83 3.69
N TYR A 358 16.89 3.53 3.93
CA TYR A 358 15.63 2.89 4.31
C TYR A 358 15.06 1.97 3.22
N ILE A 359 15.35 2.19 1.92
CA ILE A 359 14.76 1.38 0.84
C ILE A 359 15.28 -0.07 0.87
N HIS A 360 16.43 -0.29 1.51
CA HIS A 360 17.01 -1.63 1.72
C HIS A 360 16.28 -2.44 2.82
N HIS A 361 15.27 -1.85 3.47
CA HIS A 361 14.53 -2.45 4.57
C HIS A 361 13.02 -2.54 4.31
N MET A 362 12.58 -2.26 3.08
CA MET A 362 11.16 -2.26 2.70
C MET A 362 10.96 -2.72 1.25
N ASN A 363 9.70 -2.90 0.87
CA ASN A 363 9.30 -3.36 -0.46
C ASN A 363 9.94 -2.56 -1.61
N GLN A 364 10.11 -1.24 -1.45
CA GLN A 364 10.56 -0.35 -2.53
C GLN A 364 11.90 -0.77 -3.13
N GLY A 365 12.94 -0.98 -2.30
CA GLY A 365 14.25 -1.38 -2.81
C GLY A 365 14.21 -2.72 -3.53
N ILE A 366 13.43 -3.67 -3.02
CA ILE A 366 13.26 -5.00 -3.63
C ILE A 366 12.60 -4.88 -5.01
N VAL A 367 11.49 -4.14 -5.10
CA VAL A 367 10.76 -3.94 -6.37
C VAL A 367 11.64 -3.19 -7.37
N PHE A 368 12.34 -2.14 -6.94
CA PHE A 368 13.22 -1.34 -7.78
C PHE A 368 14.34 -2.14 -8.46
N CYS A 369 14.80 -3.22 -7.82
CA CYS A 369 15.77 -4.13 -8.42
C CYS A 369 15.28 -4.77 -9.73
N LYS A 370 13.96 -4.92 -9.96
CA LYS A 370 13.42 -5.49 -11.21
C LYS A 370 13.91 -4.70 -12.43
N GLY A 371 13.67 -3.40 -12.44
CA GLY A 371 14.10 -2.52 -13.53
C GLY A 371 15.61 -2.42 -13.61
N TRP A 372 16.29 -2.30 -12.46
CA TRP A 372 17.74 -2.19 -12.40
C TRP A 372 18.45 -3.40 -13.02
N ILE A 373 18.07 -4.60 -12.57
CA ILE A 373 18.67 -5.87 -13.01
C ILE A 373 18.32 -6.15 -14.47
N SER A 374 17.07 -5.93 -14.89
CA SER A 374 16.64 -6.16 -16.28
C SER A 374 17.46 -5.31 -17.26
N ALA A 375 17.61 -4.02 -16.96
CA ALA A 375 18.39 -3.10 -17.78
C ALA A 375 19.87 -3.47 -17.82
N LEU A 376 20.48 -3.77 -16.67
CA LEU A 376 21.88 -4.15 -16.60
C LEU A 376 22.16 -5.48 -17.33
N ALA A 377 21.28 -6.47 -17.20
CA ALA A 377 21.41 -7.76 -17.86
C ALA A 377 21.46 -7.60 -19.39
N VAL A 378 20.53 -6.82 -19.96
CA VAL A 378 20.49 -6.53 -21.40
C VAL A 378 21.68 -5.68 -21.85
N LEU A 379 22.02 -4.61 -21.12
CA LEU A 379 23.18 -3.78 -21.45
C LEU A 379 24.49 -4.57 -21.45
N SER A 380 24.63 -5.53 -20.54
CA SER A 380 25.86 -6.34 -20.41
C SER A 380 26.15 -7.22 -21.64
N TYR A 381 25.15 -7.43 -22.51
CA TYR A 381 25.31 -8.14 -23.78
C TYR A 381 26.18 -7.34 -24.76
N ASP A 382 25.89 -6.05 -24.93
CA ASP A 382 26.63 -5.16 -25.84
C ASP A 382 27.81 -4.46 -25.15
N TYR A 383 27.72 -4.24 -23.84
CA TYR A 383 28.68 -3.50 -23.03
C TYR A 383 29.10 -4.34 -21.82
N PRO A 384 30.05 -5.31 -21.98
CA PRO A 384 30.41 -6.27 -20.94
C PRO A 384 30.89 -5.68 -19.61
N ARG A 385 31.25 -4.38 -19.56
CA ARG A 385 31.62 -3.68 -18.33
C ARG A 385 30.47 -3.52 -17.34
N PHE A 386 29.21 -3.65 -17.76
CA PHE A 386 28.06 -3.63 -16.86
C PHE A 386 27.85 -4.94 -16.10
N ARG A 387 28.55 -6.04 -16.44
CA ARG A 387 28.36 -7.33 -15.77
C ARG A 387 28.57 -7.26 -14.25
N SER A 388 29.59 -6.55 -13.79
CA SER A 388 29.85 -6.39 -12.35
C SER A 388 28.74 -5.62 -11.63
N ARG A 389 28.00 -4.76 -12.34
CA ARG A 389 26.84 -4.06 -11.79
C ARG A 389 25.64 -4.99 -11.64
N VAL A 390 25.50 -6.00 -12.50
CA VAL A 390 24.48 -7.06 -12.31
C VAL A 390 24.75 -7.80 -11.01
N ASP A 391 26.01 -8.20 -10.77
CA ASP A 391 26.41 -8.90 -9.54
C ASP A 391 26.13 -8.04 -8.28
N GLU A 392 26.36 -6.73 -8.35
CA GLU A 392 26.06 -5.79 -7.26
C GLU A 392 24.56 -5.65 -7.01
N ALA A 393 23.76 -5.45 -8.06
CA ALA A 393 22.31 -5.29 -7.94
C ALA A 393 21.63 -6.55 -7.40
N GLU A 394 22.10 -7.73 -7.83
CA GLU A 394 21.64 -9.02 -7.32
C GLU A 394 21.96 -9.18 -5.83
N LYS A 395 23.19 -8.87 -5.41
CA LYS A 395 23.57 -8.91 -4.00
C LYS A 395 22.72 -7.96 -3.15
N ILE A 396 22.42 -6.77 -3.65
CA ILE A 396 21.53 -5.81 -2.95
C ILE A 396 20.12 -6.36 -2.82
N LEU A 397 19.59 -7.00 -3.86
CA LEU A 397 18.28 -7.65 -3.82
C LEU A 397 18.23 -8.75 -2.74
N GLU A 398 19.24 -9.62 -2.70
CA GLU A 398 19.35 -10.67 -1.69
C GLU A 398 19.44 -10.10 -0.27
N GLU A 399 20.29 -9.08 -0.06
CA GLU A 399 20.41 -8.42 1.24
C GLU A 399 19.10 -7.76 1.69
N ALA A 400 18.36 -7.13 0.76
CA ALA A 400 17.07 -6.50 1.05
C ALA A 400 16.01 -7.56 1.38
N LEU A 401 15.96 -8.68 0.66
CA LEU A 401 15.02 -9.78 0.92
C LEU A 401 15.23 -10.42 2.30
N GLU A 402 16.49 -10.66 2.70
CA GLU A 402 16.80 -11.21 4.03
C GLU A 402 16.45 -10.24 5.18
N ARG A 403 16.41 -8.92 4.91
CA ARG A 403 15.96 -7.91 5.89
C ARG A 403 14.44 -7.75 5.92
N TYR A 404 13.77 -8.02 4.80
CA TYR A 404 12.34 -7.81 4.61
C TYR A 404 11.50 -9.02 5.04
N ILE A 405 11.97 -10.23 4.72
CA ILE A 405 11.32 -11.50 5.09
C ILE A 405 12.06 -12.09 6.28
N PHE A 406 11.41 -12.05 7.45
CA PHE A 406 12.01 -12.46 8.72
C PHE A 406 12.23 -13.99 8.77
N PRO A 407 13.06 -14.49 9.72
CA PRO A 407 13.32 -15.92 9.86
C PRO A 407 12.09 -16.82 10.02
N ASP A 408 10.99 -16.30 10.57
CA ASP A 408 9.69 -16.99 10.69
C ASP A 408 8.81 -16.87 9.43
N GLY A 409 9.35 -16.32 8.34
CA GLY A 409 8.66 -16.05 7.08
C GLY A 409 7.82 -14.78 7.09
N GLY A 410 7.71 -14.07 8.22
CA GLY A 410 6.85 -12.91 8.38
C GLY A 410 7.34 -11.66 7.63
N CYS A 411 6.40 -10.75 7.36
CA CYS A 411 6.68 -9.40 6.85
C CYS A 411 5.89 -8.36 7.65
N LYS A 412 6.53 -7.25 8.01
CA LYS A 412 5.92 -6.18 8.83
C LYS A 412 4.97 -5.27 8.06
N GLU A 413 5.02 -5.25 6.73
CA GLU A 413 4.17 -4.40 5.89
C GLU A 413 2.79 -4.99 5.60
N GLY A 414 2.55 -6.23 6.04
CA GLY A 414 1.29 -6.94 5.82
C GLY A 414 1.24 -7.74 4.51
N PRO A 415 0.18 -8.55 4.34
CA PRO A 415 0.08 -9.51 3.24
C PRO A 415 -0.11 -8.88 1.86
N GLY A 416 -0.76 -7.72 1.75
CA GLY A 416 -0.88 -7.00 0.47
C GLY A 416 0.49 -6.59 -0.08
N TYR A 417 1.33 -6.00 0.77
CA TYR A 417 2.66 -5.54 0.40
C TYR A 417 3.65 -6.67 0.16
N LEU A 418 3.62 -7.74 0.98
CA LEU A 418 4.41 -8.92 0.66
C LEU A 418 3.97 -9.54 -0.68
N GLY A 419 2.66 -9.67 -0.92
CA GLY A 419 2.11 -10.19 -2.18
C GLY A 419 2.58 -9.40 -3.40
N TYR A 420 2.53 -8.06 -3.34
CA TYR A 420 3.08 -7.20 -4.37
C TYR A 420 4.59 -7.41 -4.56
N THR A 421 5.35 -7.34 -3.47
CA THR A 421 6.82 -7.45 -3.49
C THR A 421 7.29 -8.78 -4.09
N ILE A 422 6.71 -9.89 -3.62
CA ILE A 422 7.07 -11.24 -4.10
C ILE A 422 6.66 -11.40 -5.57
N SER A 423 5.48 -10.93 -5.98
CA SER A 423 5.06 -11.02 -7.38
C SER A 423 6.08 -10.39 -8.35
N GLU A 424 6.61 -9.21 -8.02
CA GLU A 424 7.65 -8.54 -8.82
C GLU A 424 9.01 -9.25 -8.74
N THR A 425 9.36 -9.74 -7.55
CA THR A 425 10.65 -10.41 -7.29
C THR A 425 10.76 -11.75 -8.02
N LEU A 426 9.68 -12.52 -8.11
CA LEU A 426 9.65 -13.81 -8.84
C LEU A 426 10.00 -13.62 -10.32
N GLY A 427 9.48 -12.56 -10.95
CA GLY A 427 9.84 -12.20 -12.32
C GLY A 427 11.31 -11.78 -12.49
N THR A 428 11.87 -11.15 -11.45
CA THR A 428 13.28 -10.74 -11.42
C THR A 428 14.23 -11.94 -11.32
N TYR A 429 13.93 -12.90 -10.43
CA TYR A 429 14.72 -14.14 -10.33
C TYR A 429 14.59 -15.04 -11.56
N TYR A 430 13.44 -15.01 -12.25
CA TYR A 430 13.30 -15.70 -13.53
C TYR A 430 14.27 -15.14 -14.58
N LEU A 431 14.39 -13.82 -14.67
CA LEU A 431 15.35 -13.15 -15.55
C LEU A 431 16.79 -13.44 -15.14
N LEU A 432 17.12 -13.38 -13.84
CA LEU A 432 18.46 -13.71 -13.33
C LEU A 432 18.83 -15.17 -13.62
N ALA A 433 17.91 -16.12 -13.42
CA ALA A 433 18.15 -17.54 -13.72
C ALA A 433 18.49 -17.74 -15.21
N ASN A 434 17.76 -17.07 -16.12
CA ASN A 434 18.09 -17.06 -17.55
C ASN A 434 19.45 -16.43 -17.83
N TYR A 435 19.74 -15.27 -17.23
CA TYR A 435 21.03 -14.58 -17.38
C TYR A 435 22.21 -15.44 -16.90
N ARG A 436 22.06 -16.16 -15.78
CA ARG A 436 23.05 -17.09 -15.22
C ARG A 436 23.05 -18.48 -15.87
N LYS A 437 22.05 -18.77 -16.70
CA LYS A 437 21.82 -20.10 -17.31
C LYS A 437 21.64 -21.20 -16.26
N GLN A 438 20.90 -20.89 -15.20
CA GLN A 438 20.54 -21.81 -14.14
C GLN A 438 19.04 -22.11 -14.20
N LYS A 439 18.62 -23.23 -13.60
CA LYS A 439 17.20 -23.56 -13.49
C LYS A 439 16.55 -22.64 -12.47
N TYR A 440 15.39 -22.11 -12.82
CA TYR A 440 14.66 -21.15 -11.99
C TYR A 440 14.39 -21.67 -10.58
N GLU A 441 13.89 -22.91 -10.45
CA GLU A 441 13.55 -23.51 -9.15
C GLU A 441 14.76 -23.72 -8.24
N GLU A 442 15.93 -23.94 -8.84
CA GLU A 442 17.21 -24.11 -8.12
C GLU A 442 17.87 -22.74 -7.80
N TYR A 443 17.35 -21.65 -8.37
CA TYR A 443 17.90 -20.30 -8.25
C TYR A 443 17.19 -19.41 -7.21
N LEU A 444 16.01 -19.82 -6.74
CA LEU A 444 15.24 -19.03 -5.78
C LEU A 444 15.95 -19.00 -4.40
N PRO A 445 16.08 -17.82 -3.76
CA PRO A 445 16.69 -17.71 -2.45
C PRO A 445 15.78 -18.27 -1.34
N ASP A 446 16.41 -18.75 -0.27
CA ASP A 446 15.71 -19.31 0.89
C ASP A 446 14.72 -18.31 1.53
N SER A 447 15.01 -17.01 1.52
CA SER A 447 14.08 -15.97 2.03
C SER A 447 12.73 -15.99 1.33
N ILE A 448 12.71 -16.12 0.00
CA ILE A 448 11.45 -16.25 -0.76
C ILE A 448 10.73 -17.54 -0.36
N LEU A 449 11.46 -18.66 -0.24
CA LEU A 449 10.84 -19.94 0.13
C LEU A 449 10.21 -19.90 1.53
N ARG A 450 10.86 -19.26 2.51
CA ARG A 450 10.30 -19.09 3.87
C ARG A 450 9.02 -18.23 3.90
N GLY A 451 8.89 -17.28 2.98
CA GLY A 451 7.73 -16.38 2.88
C GLY A 451 6.38 -17.10 2.67
N GLU A 452 6.37 -18.35 2.23
CA GLU A 452 5.14 -19.12 2.03
C GLU A 452 4.27 -19.21 3.31
N GLN A 453 4.93 -19.26 4.48
CA GLN A 453 4.25 -19.44 5.76
C GLN A 453 3.35 -18.23 6.08
N PHE A 454 3.79 -17.03 5.72
CA PHE A 454 3.03 -15.80 5.95
C PHE A 454 1.75 -15.76 5.12
N PHE A 455 1.82 -16.13 3.84
CA PHE A 455 0.64 -16.23 2.99
C PHE A 455 -0.38 -17.25 3.54
N MET A 456 0.08 -18.38 4.06
CA MET A 456 -0.79 -19.40 4.64
C MET A 456 -1.38 -18.97 5.98
N ALA A 457 -0.62 -18.25 6.81
CA ALA A 457 -1.07 -17.77 8.11
C ALA A 457 -2.08 -16.62 7.99
N LEU A 458 -1.87 -15.67 7.06
CA LEU A 458 -2.70 -14.47 6.91
C LEU A 458 -3.77 -14.55 5.82
N ARG A 459 -4.11 -15.76 5.40
CA ARG A 459 -5.25 -16.01 4.52
C ARG A 459 -6.56 -15.87 5.28
N SER A 460 -7.51 -15.16 4.68
CA SER A 460 -8.87 -15.05 5.20
C SER A 460 -9.61 -16.37 5.01
N THR A 461 -10.48 -16.68 5.97
CA THR A 461 -11.47 -17.76 5.88
C THR A 461 -12.77 -17.33 5.19
N VAL A 462 -12.91 -16.04 4.87
CA VAL A 462 -14.01 -15.49 4.09
C VAL A 462 -13.77 -15.74 2.60
N GLY A 463 -14.85 -16.07 1.89
CA GLY A 463 -14.85 -16.21 0.43
C GLY A 463 -14.19 -17.50 -0.08
N ASP A 464 -13.45 -17.40 -1.19
CA ASP A 464 -12.80 -18.50 -1.89
C ASP A 464 -11.36 -18.73 -1.39
N GLY A 465 -11.04 -18.27 -0.17
CA GLY A 465 -9.71 -18.29 0.44
C GLY A 465 -8.54 -17.87 -0.45
N THR A 466 -8.78 -17.14 -1.54
CA THR A 466 -7.72 -16.39 -2.21
C THR A 466 -7.41 -15.08 -1.48
N PHE A 467 -8.33 -14.62 -0.64
CA PHE A 467 -8.22 -13.35 0.08
C PHE A 467 -7.19 -13.42 1.22
N ALA A 468 -6.41 -12.35 1.32
CA ALA A 468 -5.60 -12.06 2.49
C ALA A 468 -6.41 -11.24 3.51
N ILE A 469 -6.00 -11.31 4.78
CA ILE A 469 -6.50 -10.39 5.81
C ILE A 469 -6.06 -8.96 5.48
N ALA A 470 -6.99 -8.01 5.52
CA ALA A 470 -6.76 -6.59 5.24
C ALA A 470 -6.06 -5.86 6.41
N ASN A 471 -4.98 -6.43 6.93
CA ASN A 471 -4.16 -5.79 7.97
C ASN A 471 -3.07 -4.91 7.34
N ASN A 472 -2.65 -3.85 8.05
CA ASN A 472 -1.71 -2.84 7.56
C ASN A 472 -2.24 -2.21 6.25
N ASP A 473 -1.39 -1.66 5.38
CA ASP A 473 -1.85 -1.10 4.10
C ASP A 473 -2.29 -2.17 3.06
N THR A 474 -2.87 -3.28 3.49
CA THR A 474 -3.51 -4.28 2.62
C THR A 474 -4.94 -3.81 2.30
N HIS A 475 -5.29 -3.66 1.03
CA HIS A 475 -6.66 -3.34 0.63
C HIS A 475 -7.64 -4.46 0.97
N LEU A 476 -8.90 -4.11 1.29
CA LEU A 476 -9.98 -5.07 1.36
C LEU A 476 -10.09 -5.84 0.03
N GLY A 477 -10.29 -7.16 0.12
CA GLY A 477 -10.37 -8.02 -1.05
C GLY A 477 -9.04 -8.31 -1.74
N ALA A 478 -7.90 -7.88 -1.21
CA ALA A 478 -6.58 -8.24 -1.74
C ALA A 478 -6.42 -9.77 -1.82
N THR A 479 -5.97 -10.27 -2.97
CA THR A 479 -5.80 -11.70 -3.25
C THR A 479 -4.34 -12.11 -3.35
N ILE A 480 -4.06 -13.36 -3.01
CA ILE A 480 -2.82 -14.03 -3.41
C ILE A 480 -2.88 -14.25 -4.92
N THR A 481 -1.85 -13.81 -5.64
CA THR A 481 -1.82 -13.87 -7.11
C THR A 481 -1.59 -15.29 -7.62
N SER A 482 -2.03 -15.56 -8.84
CA SER A 482 -1.83 -16.86 -9.48
C SER A 482 -0.36 -17.16 -9.74
N VAL A 483 0.47 -16.14 -9.98
CA VAL A 483 1.93 -16.29 -10.16
C VAL A 483 2.60 -16.78 -8.88
N ILE A 484 2.25 -16.18 -7.73
CA ILE A 484 2.74 -16.63 -6.42
C ILE A 484 2.32 -18.09 -6.18
N ALA A 485 1.04 -18.39 -6.39
CA ALA A 485 0.51 -19.72 -6.16
C ALA A 485 1.15 -20.77 -7.09
N ALA A 486 1.39 -20.43 -8.37
CA ALA A 486 2.06 -21.31 -9.33
C ALA A 486 3.50 -21.67 -8.95
N VAL A 487 4.24 -20.70 -8.40
CA VAL A 487 5.63 -20.93 -7.99
C VAL A 487 5.64 -21.81 -6.74
N TYR A 488 4.90 -21.45 -5.69
CA TYR A 488 4.90 -22.23 -4.45
C TYR A 488 4.22 -23.60 -4.58
N SER A 489 3.31 -23.81 -5.54
CA SER A 489 2.82 -25.16 -5.86
C SER A 489 3.94 -26.07 -6.37
N GLY A 490 5.02 -25.47 -6.89
CA GLY A 490 6.18 -26.14 -7.42
C GLY A 490 7.35 -26.35 -6.46
N VAL A 491 7.60 -25.37 -5.58
CA VAL A 491 8.79 -25.32 -4.72
C VAL A 491 8.49 -25.14 -3.23
N GLY A 492 7.25 -24.83 -2.87
CA GLY A 492 6.84 -24.63 -1.47
C GLY A 492 6.80 -25.95 -0.69
N ASN A 493 6.82 -25.88 0.64
CA ASN A 493 6.71 -27.07 1.49
C ASN A 493 5.26 -27.57 1.59
N ARG A 494 4.27 -26.75 1.23
CA ARG A 494 2.83 -27.06 1.29
C ARG A 494 2.22 -27.25 -0.10
N GLN A 495 2.83 -28.12 -0.91
CA GLN A 495 2.53 -28.22 -2.35
C GLN A 495 1.05 -28.51 -2.66
N THR A 496 0.39 -29.38 -1.89
CA THR A 496 -1.05 -29.67 -2.06
C THR A 496 -1.91 -28.44 -1.79
N GLU A 497 -1.67 -27.73 -0.68
CA GLU A 497 -2.41 -26.50 -0.37
C GLU A 497 -2.19 -25.41 -1.44
N TRP A 498 -0.95 -25.27 -1.92
CA TRP A 498 -0.61 -24.32 -2.98
C TRP A 498 -1.18 -24.70 -4.34
N THR A 499 -1.22 -25.99 -4.69
CA THR A 499 -1.82 -26.47 -5.94
C THR A 499 -3.32 -26.21 -5.96
N ALA A 500 -4.02 -26.52 -4.86
CA ALA A 500 -5.44 -26.21 -4.72
C ALA A 500 -5.72 -24.69 -4.79
N LEU A 501 -4.87 -23.86 -4.16
CA LEU A 501 -5.00 -22.41 -4.24
C LEU A 501 -4.73 -21.89 -5.66
N TYR A 502 -3.71 -22.42 -6.33
CA TYR A 502 -3.34 -22.01 -7.67
C TYR A 502 -4.47 -22.26 -8.68
N GLU A 503 -5.17 -23.39 -8.62
CA GLU A 503 -6.33 -23.65 -9.50
C GLU A 503 -7.40 -22.54 -9.42
N VAL A 504 -7.61 -22.00 -8.22
CA VAL A 504 -8.63 -20.98 -7.94
C VAL A 504 -8.15 -19.60 -8.40
N CYS A 505 -6.94 -19.22 -8.00
CA CYS A 505 -6.31 -17.97 -8.43
C CYS A 505 -6.22 -17.92 -9.96
N ALA A 506 -5.76 -19.00 -10.61
CA ALA A 506 -5.65 -19.11 -12.06
C ALA A 506 -6.99 -18.91 -12.77
N LYS A 507 -8.08 -19.44 -12.21
CA LYS A 507 -9.42 -19.24 -12.79
C LYS A 507 -9.91 -17.80 -12.65
N LYS A 508 -9.68 -17.18 -11.48
CA LYS A 508 -10.12 -15.81 -11.16
C LYS A 508 -9.36 -14.76 -11.96
N GLU A 509 -8.04 -14.91 -12.06
CA GLU A 509 -7.15 -14.00 -12.76
C GLU A 509 -6.99 -14.33 -14.25
N GLN A 510 -7.63 -15.42 -14.72
CA GLN A 510 -7.51 -15.94 -16.08
C GLN A 510 -6.04 -16.14 -16.46
N GLN A 511 -5.44 -17.19 -15.89
CA GLN A 511 -4.04 -17.54 -16.11
C GLN A 511 -3.64 -17.44 -17.58
N GLY A 512 -2.49 -16.84 -17.83
CA GLY A 512 -1.98 -16.59 -19.17
C GLY A 512 -2.21 -15.16 -19.68
N GLY A 513 -2.88 -14.31 -18.90
CA GLY A 513 -3.13 -12.89 -19.21
C GLY A 513 -1.92 -11.96 -19.05
N SER A 514 -0.71 -12.48 -18.81
CA SER A 514 0.53 -11.69 -18.75
C SER A 514 1.76 -12.58 -19.01
N PHE A 515 2.90 -11.97 -19.37
CA PHE A 515 4.15 -12.69 -19.62
C PHE A 515 4.55 -13.61 -18.46
N TYR A 516 4.64 -13.09 -17.23
CA TYR A 516 5.06 -13.88 -16.07
C TYR A 516 4.05 -14.95 -15.66
N SER A 517 2.75 -14.73 -15.89
CA SER A 517 1.75 -15.79 -15.70
C SER A 517 1.93 -16.94 -16.69
N LEU A 518 2.44 -16.69 -17.91
CA LEU A 518 2.77 -17.74 -18.87
C LEU A 518 4.12 -18.41 -18.55
N ALA A 519 5.13 -17.61 -18.24
CA ALA A 519 6.49 -18.07 -17.97
C ALA A 519 6.54 -18.97 -16.73
N LEU A 520 5.99 -18.48 -15.61
CA LEU A 520 6.03 -19.15 -14.32
C LEU A 520 4.82 -20.06 -14.06
N GLY A 521 3.74 -19.89 -14.83
CA GLY A 521 2.54 -20.71 -14.70
C GLY A 521 2.78 -22.19 -15.04
N ARG A 522 2.13 -23.05 -14.27
CA ARG A 522 2.15 -24.51 -14.41
C ARG A 522 0.75 -25.04 -14.77
N ILE A 523 0.66 -26.26 -15.28
CA ILE A 523 -0.62 -26.96 -15.40
C ILE A 523 -0.80 -27.72 -14.07
N PRO A 524 -1.79 -27.37 -13.24
CA PRO A 524 -2.00 -28.06 -11.97
C PRO A 524 -2.43 -29.51 -12.21
N GLU A 525 -1.96 -30.41 -11.37
CA GLU A 525 -2.56 -31.74 -11.26
C GLU A 525 -3.93 -31.58 -10.58
N LYS A 526 -4.98 -32.22 -11.12
CA LYS A 526 -6.35 -32.05 -10.60
C LYS A 526 -6.42 -32.46 -9.13
N GLU A 527 -6.55 -31.48 -8.23
CA GLU A 527 -6.80 -31.72 -6.81
C GLU A 527 -8.15 -31.13 -6.40
N LYS A 528 -8.99 -31.96 -5.78
CA LYS A 528 -10.22 -31.50 -5.13
C LYS A 528 -9.98 -31.42 -3.64
N SER A 529 -9.81 -30.23 -3.08
CA SER A 529 -9.86 -30.04 -1.64
C SER A 529 -10.36 -28.64 -1.27
N PRO A 530 -11.13 -28.48 -0.18
CA PRO A 530 -11.17 -27.18 0.49
C PRO A 530 -9.75 -26.86 0.99
N TRP A 531 -9.28 -25.62 0.77
CA TRP A 531 -7.85 -25.27 0.83
C TRP A 531 -7.39 -24.71 2.19
N ILE A 532 -8.28 -24.38 3.15
CA ILE A 532 -7.90 -23.90 4.50
C ILE A 532 -8.06 -25.01 5.54
N LYS A 533 -6.97 -25.33 6.24
CA LYS A 533 -6.94 -26.34 7.32
C LYS A 533 -6.84 -25.67 8.69
N PRO A 534 -7.46 -26.24 9.73
CA PRO A 534 -7.20 -25.85 11.12
C PRO A 534 -5.70 -25.88 11.41
N ASN A 535 -5.19 -24.80 12.01
CA ASN A 535 -3.79 -24.68 12.36
C ASN A 535 -3.58 -23.55 13.37
N PHE A 536 -2.47 -23.59 14.08
CA PHE A 536 -1.97 -22.48 14.88
C PHE A 536 -0.64 -21.97 14.30
N TRP A 537 -0.58 -20.66 14.08
CA TRP A 537 0.61 -19.96 13.61
C TRP A 537 1.06 -18.96 14.66
N ASN A 538 2.34 -19.01 15.02
CA ASN A 538 2.99 -18.04 15.88
C ASN A 538 4.19 -17.44 15.14
N MET A 539 4.00 -16.24 14.60
CA MET A 539 5.02 -15.49 13.86
C MET A 539 5.65 -14.47 14.82
N LYS A 540 6.64 -14.94 15.57
CA LYS A 540 7.24 -14.23 16.70
C LYS A 540 7.93 -12.93 16.30
N GLU A 541 8.57 -12.88 15.13
CA GLU A 541 9.37 -11.72 14.69
C GLU A 541 8.50 -10.50 14.37
N ILE A 542 7.27 -10.78 13.93
CA ILE A 542 6.27 -9.76 13.61
C ILE A 542 5.15 -9.69 14.65
N GLY A 543 5.15 -10.56 15.67
CA GLY A 543 4.18 -10.56 16.77
C GLY A 543 2.75 -10.94 16.36
N HIS A 544 2.55 -11.80 15.36
CA HIS A 544 1.23 -12.27 14.92
C HIS A 544 0.96 -13.70 15.42
N SER A 545 -0.22 -13.89 16.02
CA SER A 545 -0.73 -15.19 16.45
C SER A 545 -2.06 -15.47 15.78
N VAL A 546 -2.14 -16.56 15.02
CA VAL A 546 -3.33 -16.94 14.26
C VAL A 546 -3.76 -18.33 14.66
N LEU A 547 -5.02 -18.46 15.08
CA LEU A 547 -5.66 -19.72 15.44
C LEU A 547 -6.83 -19.97 14.49
N ILE A 548 -6.78 -21.07 13.75
CA ILE A 548 -7.88 -21.54 12.90
C ILE A 548 -8.35 -22.89 13.44
N GLN A 549 -9.63 -23.00 13.77
CA GLN A 549 -10.23 -24.21 14.33
C GLN A 549 -11.49 -24.57 13.56
N GLN A 550 -11.75 -25.87 13.42
CA GLN A 550 -12.98 -26.38 12.83
C GLN A 550 -13.94 -26.75 13.96
N THR A 551 -15.18 -26.29 13.87
CA THR A 551 -16.30 -26.64 14.75
C THR A 551 -17.42 -27.28 13.93
N GLU A 552 -18.26 -28.10 14.55
CA GLU A 552 -19.37 -28.78 13.87
C GLU A 552 -20.53 -27.81 13.54
N ASP A 553 -20.74 -26.85 14.43
CA ASP A 553 -21.88 -25.93 14.48
C ASP A 553 -21.58 -24.56 13.83
N CYS A 554 -20.37 -24.04 14.03
CA CYS A 554 -19.95 -22.72 13.54
C CYS A 554 -18.96 -22.78 12.36
N GLY A 555 -18.61 -23.98 11.87
CA GLY A 555 -17.65 -24.15 10.78
C GLY A 555 -16.22 -23.75 11.19
N LEU A 556 -15.46 -23.16 10.26
CA LEU A 556 -14.14 -22.61 10.57
C LEU A 556 -14.29 -21.33 11.41
N ILE A 557 -13.56 -21.27 12.52
CA ILE A 557 -13.37 -20.07 13.35
C ILE A 557 -11.89 -19.68 13.26
N ARG A 558 -11.63 -18.45 12.84
CA ARG A 558 -10.31 -17.84 12.80
C ARG A 558 -10.24 -16.72 13.82
N PHE A 559 -9.34 -16.84 14.79
CA PHE A 559 -8.99 -15.79 15.73
C PHE A 559 -7.54 -15.34 15.49
N HIS A 560 -7.32 -14.04 15.35
CA HIS A 560 -6.00 -13.47 15.07
C HIS A 560 -5.71 -12.36 16.05
N ALA A 561 -4.63 -12.50 16.83
CA ALA A 561 -4.10 -11.45 17.72
C ALA A 561 -2.76 -10.94 17.22
N MET A 562 -2.51 -9.63 17.35
CA MET A 562 -1.27 -9.01 16.87
C MET A 562 -0.72 -7.98 17.85
N ALA A 563 0.57 -8.09 18.17
CA ALA A 563 1.31 -7.10 18.96
C ALA A 563 2.80 -7.17 18.59
N GLY A 564 3.10 -6.72 17.39
CA GLY A 564 4.45 -6.77 16.83
C GLY A 564 5.21 -5.45 16.89
N PRO A 565 6.54 -5.50 16.72
CA PRO A 565 7.31 -4.30 16.48
C PRO A 565 6.90 -3.67 15.14
N LYS A 566 6.68 -2.35 15.13
CA LYS A 566 6.33 -1.58 13.93
C LYS A 566 7.54 -0.82 13.39
N ILE A 567 7.61 -0.69 12.07
CA ILE A 567 8.65 0.03 11.34
C ILE A 567 8.07 1.23 10.60
N PHE A 568 8.93 2.16 10.22
CA PHE A 568 8.55 3.26 9.32
C PHE A 568 8.26 2.70 7.92
N SER A 569 7.01 2.31 7.69
CA SER A 569 6.48 1.81 6.41
C SER A 569 4.95 1.74 6.50
N HIS A 570 4.36 0.69 5.93
CA HIS A 570 2.95 0.37 5.80
C HIS A 570 2.26 -0.12 7.09
N CYS A 571 2.90 0.05 8.25
CA CYS A 571 2.37 -0.37 9.54
C CYS A 571 1.30 0.60 10.07
N HIS A 572 0.24 0.06 10.68
CA HIS A 572 -0.81 0.84 11.32
C HIS A 572 -0.64 0.92 12.85
N SER A 573 -1.46 1.75 13.49
CA SER A 573 -1.57 1.89 14.95
C SER A 573 -2.44 0.77 15.56
N ASP A 574 -2.15 -0.48 15.25
CA ASP A 574 -2.98 -1.68 15.52
C ASP A 574 -2.35 -2.63 16.56
N SER A 575 -1.30 -2.22 17.28
CA SER A 575 -0.62 -3.09 18.24
C SER A 575 -1.54 -3.41 19.42
N GLY A 576 -1.85 -4.70 19.60
CA GLY A 576 -2.85 -5.22 20.52
C GLY A 576 -4.16 -5.63 19.85
N SER A 577 -4.32 -5.41 18.53
CA SER A 577 -5.57 -5.66 17.82
C SER A 577 -5.91 -7.15 17.76
N ILE A 578 -7.21 -7.44 17.65
CA ILE A 578 -7.75 -8.78 17.42
C ILE A 578 -8.63 -8.80 16.18
N LEU A 579 -8.72 -9.93 15.48
CA LEU A 579 -9.64 -10.16 14.37
C LEU A 579 -10.35 -11.49 14.58
N LEU A 580 -11.61 -11.55 14.13
CA LEU A 580 -12.45 -12.73 14.26
C LEU A 580 -13.25 -12.95 12.99
N GLU A 581 -13.09 -14.14 12.40
CA GLU A 581 -13.93 -14.66 11.33
C GLU A 581 -14.54 -15.99 11.78
N ALA A 582 -15.80 -16.25 11.42
CA ALA A 582 -16.49 -17.50 11.71
C ALA A 582 -17.47 -17.85 10.58
N ALA A 583 -17.58 -19.14 10.25
CA ALA A 583 -18.50 -19.65 9.22
C ALA A 583 -18.35 -19.01 7.82
N GLY A 584 -17.17 -18.45 7.52
CA GLY A 584 -16.89 -17.71 6.28
C GLY A 584 -17.35 -16.25 6.30
N GLU A 585 -17.61 -15.69 7.49
CA GLU A 585 -18.00 -14.30 7.71
C GLU A 585 -17.00 -13.58 8.64
N SER A 586 -16.77 -12.27 8.43
CA SER A 586 -15.98 -11.45 9.34
C SER A 586 -16.87 -10.82 10.42
N PHE A 587 -16.42 -10.82 11.68
CA PHE A 587 -17.17 -10.24 12.81
C PHE A 587 -16.41 -9.10 13.47
N MET A 588 -15.09 -9.25 13.62
CA MET A 588 -14.18 -8.19 14.04
C MET A 588 -13.11 -8.06 12.97
N MET A 589 -13.18 -7.00 12.19
CA MET A 589 -12.38 -6.85 10.97
C MET A 589 -11.36 -5.73 11.10
N ASP A 590 -10.41 -5.73 10.17
CA ASP A 590 -9.57 -4.59 9.87
C ASP A 590 -9.97 -4.07 8.49
N LEU A 591 -9.90 -2.76 8.30
CA LEU A 591 -10.29 -2.09 7.06
C LEU A 591 -9.09 -1.93 6.11
N GLY A 592 -7.87 -2.11 6.62
CA GLY A 592 -6.65 -2.00 5.86
C GLY A 592 -6.47 -0.62 5.26
N SER A 593 -6.18 -0.52 3.95
CA SER A 593 -5.96 0.76 3.28
C SER A 593 -7.06 1.12 2.27
N ALA A 594 -7.33 2.42 2.16
CA ALA A 594 -8.02 3.00 1.01
C ALA A 594 -7.01 3.38 -0.08
N SER A 595 -7.48 3.71 -1.29
CA SER A 595 -6.62 4.25 -2.35
C SER A 595 -5.75 5.39 -1.82
N TYR A 596 -4.43 5.38 -2.08
CA TYR A 596 -3.51 6.44 -1.61
C TYR A 596 -3.82 7.85 -2.12
N SER A 597 -4.68 7.97 -3.14
CA SER A 597 -5.20 9.27 -3.60
C SER A 597 -6.30 9.82 -2.68
N SER A 598 -6.90 8.97 -1.86
CA SER A 598 -7.98 9.27 -0.94
C SER A 598 -7.46 9.94 0.34
N PRO A 599 -8.14 10.98 0.85
CA PRO A 599 -7.82 11.57 2.15
C PRO A 599 -8.05 10.61 3.34
N PHE A 600 -8.85 9.54 3.15
CA PHE A 600 -9.23 8.62 4.22
C PHE A 600 -8.15 7.60 4.59
N THR A 601 -7.15 7.37 3.73
CA THR A 601 -6.08 6.38 3.99
C THR A 601 -5.41 6.59 5.35
N ARG A 602 -5.11 7.84 5.73
CA ARG A 602 -4.49 8.12 7.04
C ARG A 602 -5.43 7.91 8.23
N GLN A 603 -6.75 8.01 8.02
CA GLN A 603 -7.72 7.79 9.09
C GLN A 603 -7.82 6.30 9.43
N LEU A 604 -7.74 5.44 8.41
CA LEU A 604 -7.72 3.99 8.60
C LEU A 604 -6.49 3.49 9.37
N GLN A 605 -5.36 4.20 9.29
CA GLN A 605 -4.13 3.84 9.99
C GLN A 605 -4.16 4.11 11.51
N LYS A 606 -5.15 4.88 12.00
CA LYS A 606 -5.22 5.31 13.40
C LYS A 606 -5.75 4.21 14.32
N ALA A 607 -5.35 4.24 15.59
CA ALA A 607 -5.83 3.30 16.62
C ALA A 607 -7.36 3.15 16.71
N ILE A 608 -8.11 4.20 16.39
CA ILE A 608 -9.58 4.20 16.40
C ILE A 608 -10.25 3.43 15.26
N SER A 609 -9.45 2.89 14.34
CA SER A 609 -9.89 2.10 13.20
C SER A 609 -9.61 0.60 13.41
N HIS A 610 -9.09 0.21 14.58
CA HIS A 610 -8.70 -1.16 14.90
C HIS A 610 -9.35 -1.66 16.20
N ASN A 611 -9.26 -2.98 16.44
CA ASN A 611 -9.94 -3.66 17.54
C ASN A 611 -9.10 -3.65 18.85
N LEU A 612 -9.02 -2.49 19.51
CA LEU A 612 -8.07 -2.19 20.59
C LEU A 612 -8.73 -1.84 21.93
N PHE A 613 -7.93 -1.84 23.00
CA PHE A 613 -8.26 -1.11 24.23
C PHE A 613 -7.57 0.27 24.18
N VAL A 614 -8.31 1.29 23.77
CA VAL A 614 -7.80 2.61 23.42
C VAL A 614 -8.06 3.62 24.54
N PRO A 615 -7.08 4.43 25.00
CA PRO A 615 -7.34 5.51 25.93
C PRO A 615 -8.14 6.63 25.29
N LEU A 616 -9.09 7.18 26.04
CA LEU A 616 -9.95 8.27 25.61
C LEU A 616 -9.36 9.60 26.06
N ASN A 617 -9.17 10.53 25.12
CA ASN A 617 -8.65 11.86 25.42
C ASN A 617 -9.80 12.80 25.84
N PRO A 618 -9.73 13.42 27.03
CA PRO A 618 -10.71 14.42 27.46
C PRO A 618 -10.75 15.66 26.55
N GLY A 619 -9.67 15.96 25.83
CA GLY A 619 -9.50 17.14 24.97
C GLY A 619 -9.96 16.98 23.51
N GLY A 620 -10.50 15.82 23.13
CA GLY A 620 -11.18 15.62 21.84
C GLY A 620 -10.40 14.92 20.73
N PHE A 621 -9.06 14.97 20.72
CA PHE A 621 -8.24 14.16 19.78
C PHE A 621 -8.05 12.75 20.33
N SER A 622 -8.47 11.69 19.64
CA SER A 622 -8.17 10.32 20.08
C SER A 622 -6.65 10.10 20.21
N TYR A 623 -6.21 9.43 21.27
CA TYR A 623 -4.81 9.01 21.37
C TYR A 623 -4.50 8.00 20.26
N ASP A 624 -3.29 8.09 19.72
CA ASP A 624 -2.82 7.20 18.67
C ASP A 624 -1.52 6.50 19.10
N GLN A 625 -1.21 5.40 18.44
CA GLN A 625 0.03 4.67 18.68
C GLN A 625 1.19 5.31 17.89
N LYS A 626 2.41 5.02 18.31
CA LYS A 626 3.62 5.42 17.59
C LYS A 626 3.72 4.66 16.28
N GLN A 627 4.08 5.38 15.22
CA GLN A 627 4.36 4.79 13.91
C GLN A 627 5.50 3.74 13.97
N MET A 628 6.48 3.95 14.84
CA MET A 628 7.51 2.96 15.15
C MET A 628 7.40 2.56 16.61
N SER A 629 7.19 1.27 16.86
CA SER A 629 7.01 0.72 18.19
C SER A 629 7.82 -0.55 18.37
N SER A 630 8.14 -0.87 19.62
CA SER A 630 8.75 -2.13 20.01
C SER A 630 7.78 -2.99 20.81
N ALA A 631 6.47 -2.86 20.54
CA ALA A 631 5.46 -3.71 21.15
C ALA A 631 5.76 -5.17 20.81
N LYS A 632 5.38 -6.09 21.71
CA LYS A 632 5.74 -7.49 21.53
C LYS A 632 4.70 -8.44 22.09
N THR A 633 4.52 -9.54 21.39
CA THR A 633 3.92 -10.77 21.91
C THR A 633 4.94 -11.43 22.84
N VAL A 634 4.67 -11.38 24.15
CA VAL A 634 5.49 -11.97 25.21
C VAL A 634 5.32 -13.48 25.24
N HIS A 635 4.09 -13.96 25.02
CA HIS A 635 3.76 -15.37 25.03
C HIS A 635 2.63 -15.65 24.04
N SER A 636 2.72 -16.76 23.31
CA SER A 636 1.62 -17.28 22.51
C SER A 636 1.80 -18.78 22.27
N GLU A 637 0.80 -19.55 22.67
CA GLU A 637 0.82 -21.02 22.60
C GLU A 637 -0.59 -21.55 22.39
N GLN A 638 -0.72 -22.59 21.57
CA GLN A 638 -1.87 -23.48 21.54
C GLN A 638 -1.42 -24.85 22.01
N LYS A 639 -2.02 -25.36 23.08
CA LYS A 639 -1.69 -26.67 23.66
C LYS A 639 -2.94 -27.33 24.19
N ASP A 640 -3.13 -28.60 23.86
CA ASP A 640 -4.26 -29.42 24.34
C ASP A 640 -5.64 -28.76 24.10
N GLY A 641 -5.80 -28.07 22.97
CA GLY A 641 -7.04 -27.35 22.60
C GLY A 641 -7.18 -25.96 23.24
N VAL A 642 -6.29 -25.59 24.15
CA VAL A 642 -6.30 -24.30 24.85
C VAL A 642 -5.33 -23.34 24.18
N PHE A 643 -5.79 -22.11 23.91
CA PHE A 643 -4.97 -21.02 23.40
C PHE A 643 -4.70 -19.96 24.47
N THR A 644 -3.44 -19.56 24.58
CA THR A 644 -2.98 -18.50 25.49
C THR A 644 -2.14 -17.49 24.73
N TYR A 645 -2.29 -16.22 25.10
CA TYR A 645 -1.57 -15.11 24.50
C TYR A 645 -1.35 -13.99 25.51
N THR A 646 -0.19 -13.33 25.43
CA THR A 646 0.13 -12.14 26.22
C THR A 646 0.95 -11.18 25.39
N ALA A 647 0.52 -9.92 25.37
CA ALA A 647 1.22 -8.82 24.73
C ALA A 647 1.58 -7.73 25.74
N ASP A 648 2.78 -7.18 25.57
CA ASP A 648 3.21 -5.93 26.20
C ASP A 648 3.07 -4.80 25.16
N LEU A 649 2.16 -3.88 25.46
CA LEU A 649 1.75 -2.79 24.57
C LEU A 649 2.28 -1.44 25.03
N LEU A 650 3.06 -1.38 26.11
CA LEU A 650 3.51 -0.12 26.70
C LEU A 650 4.24 0.76 25.68
N THR A 651 5.09 0.16 24.85
CA THR A 651 5.91 0.87 23.87
C THR A 651 5.17 1.23 22.59
N ALA A 652 3.94 0.71 22.39
CA ALA A 652 3.06 1.12 21.30
C ALA A 652 2.58 2.57 21.47
N TRP A 653 2.40 3.02 22.70
CA TRP A 653 1.81 4.33 23.00
C TRP A 653 2.87 5.39 23.29
N GLU A 654 2.50 6.67 23.14
CA GLU A 654 3.36 7.79 23.52
C GLU A 654 3.72 7.80 25.01
N LYS A 655 4.91 8.33 25.32
CA LYS A 655 5.32 8.51 26.71
C LYS A 655 4.35 9.47 27.40
N GLY A 656 4.00 9.20 28.65
CA GLY A 656 3.07 10.04 29.41
C GLY A 656 1.61 9.57 29.38
N ILE A 657 1.30 8.47 28.68
CA ILE A 657 -0.05 7.88 28.69
C ILE A 657 -0.11 6.74 29.72
N PHE A 658 0.68 5.69 29.52
CA PHE A 658 0.68 4.48 30.34
C PHE A 658 1.98 4.31 31.12
N ARG A 659 1.89 3.80 32.34
CA ARG A 659 2.97 3.16 33.11
C ARG A 659 3.02 1.66 32.89
N LYS A 660 1.86 1.05 32.61
CA LYS A 660 1.66 -0.37 32.35
C LYS A 660 0.56 -0.53 31.31
N ASN A 661 0.77 -1.42 30.33
CA ASN A 661 -0.26 -1.77 29.35
C ASN A 661 -0.04 -3.19 28.82
N PHE A 662 -0.88 -4.12 29.27
CA PHE A 662 -0.85 -5.52 28.87
C PHE A 662 -2.22 -5.97 28.37
N ARG A 663 -2.21 -6.79 27.32
CA ARG A 663 -3.37 -7.55 26.86
C ARG A 663 -3.07 -9.03 26.99
N ARG A 664 -3.97 -9.78 27.62
CA ARG A 664 -3.87 -11.25 27.74
C ARG A 664 -5.13 -11.89 27.17
N ILE A 665 -4.96 -12.96 26.40
CA ILE A 665 -6.08 -13.69 25.80
C ILE A 665 -5.99 -15.14 26.22
N PHE A 666 -7.14 -15.70 26.57
CA PHE A 666 -7.30 -17.09 26.94
C PHE A 666 -8.52 -17.66 26.24
N SER A 667 -8.35 -18.76 25.53
CA SER A 667 -9.43 -19.47 24.86
C SER A 667 -9.35 -20.95 25.28
N PRO A 668 -10.26 -21.42 26.15
CA PRO A 668 -10.29 -22.81 26.59
C PRO A 668 -10.86 -23.74 25.52
N GLU A 669 -11.66 -23.19 24.60
CA GLU A 669 -12.34 -23.91 23.53
C GLU A 669 -12.62 -22.96 22.34
N PRO A 670 -12.89 -23.48 21.13
CA PRO A 670 -12.96 -22.66 19.92
C PRO A 670 -13.98 -21.52 19.91
N HIS A 671 -15.04 -21.66 20.69
CA HIS A 671 -16.17 -20.72 20.72
C HIS A 671 -15.99 -19.59 21.72
N VAL A 672 -14.97 -19.63 22.59
CA VAL A 672 -14.84 -18.69 23.72
C VAL A 672 -13.45 -18.07 23.76
N TYR A 673 -13.40 -16.74 23.82
CA TYR A 673 -12.17 -15.96 23.98
C TYR A 673 -12.34 -14.96 25.12
N LEU A 674 -11.45 -15.02 26.11
CA LEU A 674 -11.46 -14.14 27.28
C LEU A 674 -10.27 -13.19 27.16
N ILE A 675 -10.55 -11.89 27.16
CA ILE A 675 -9.57 -10.84 26.94
C ILE A 675 -9.45 -10.02 28.21
N MET A 676 -8.25 -10.02 28.79
CA MET A 676 -7.91 -9.18 29.94
C MET A 676 -7.03 -8.03 29.49
N ASP A 677 -7.55 -6.81 29.64
CA ASP A 677 -6.78 -5.57 29.45
C ASP A 677 -6.39 -5.01 30.81
N GLU A 678 -5.09 -4.86 31.03
CA GLU A 678 -4.49 -4.38 32.28
C GLU A 678 -3.63 -3.14 32.01
N THR A 679 -4.06 -2.00 32.55
CA THR A 679 -3.45 -0.70 32.31
C THR A 679 -3.23 0.07 33.61
N GLU A 680 -2.15 0.84 33.66
CA GLU A 680 -1.92 1.87 34.67
C GLU A 680 -1.55 3.16 33.94
N TYR A 681 -2.22 4.25 34.28
CA TYR A 681 -2.04 5.52 33.58
C TYR A 681 -1.12 6.48 34.33
N GLU A 682 -0.47 7.36 33.61
CA GLU A 682 0.29 8.46 34.21
C GLU A 682 -0.65 9.51 34.83
N THR A 683 -1.79 9.74 34.19
CA THR A 683 -2.92 10.53 34.69
C THR A 683 -4.21 9.73 34.51
N PRO A 684 -5.18 9.79 35.44
CA PRO A 684 -6.40 9.01 35.32
C PRO A 684 -7.12 9.25 33.99
N LEU A 685 -7.47 8.17 33.29
CA LEU A 685 -8.13 8.20 31.98
C LEU A 685 -9.26 7.16 31.92
N ALA A 686 -10.24 7.44 31.08
CA ALA A 686 -11.15 6.43 30.57
C ALA A 686 -10.51 5.71 29.38
N SER A 687 -10.96 4.50 29.08
CA SER A 687 -10.56 3.74 27.90
C SER A 687 -11.78 3.06 27.27
N SER A 688 -11.67 2.69 26.00
CA SER A 688 -12.70 1.93 25.30
C SER A 688 -12.15 0.61 24.82
N PHE A 689 -12.88 -0.48 25.09
CA PHE A 689 -12.76 -1.71 24.30
C PHE A 689 -13.48 -1.45 22.97
N LEU A 690 -12.69 -1.15 21.94
CA LEU A 690 -13.15 -0.75 20.61
C LEU A 690 -13.07 -1.93 19.67
N PHE A 691 -14.08 -2.11 18.82
CA PHE A 691 -14.01 -3.00 17.68
C PHE A 691 -14.83 -2.51 16.48
N VAL A 692 -14.43 -2.97 15.30
CA VAL A 692 -14.97 -2.60 13.98
C VAL A 692 -15.62 -3.81 13.33
N THR A 693 -16.83 -3.62 12.80
CA THR A 693 -17.63 -4.69 12.21
C THR A 693 -18.52 -4.19 11.09
N ASP A 694 -18.65 -4.96 10.01
CA ASP A 694 -19.65 -4.74 8.96
C ASP A 694 -21.01 -5.37 9.32
N LYS A 695 -21.09 -6.09 10.45
CA LYS A 695 -22.30 -6.77 10.90
C LYS A 695 -23.25 -5.81 11.62
N PRO A 696 -24.57 -6.08 11.56
CA PRO A 696 -25.52 -5.47 12.47
C PRO A 696 -25.06 -5.66 13.92
N ALA A 697 -24.87 -4.55 14.63
CA ALA A 697 -24.47 -4.51 16.03
C ALA A 697 -25.64 -4.01 16.87
N GLU A 698 -26.04 -4.78 17.88
CA GLU A 698 -27.11 -4.44 18.80
C GLU A 698 -26.61 -4.49 20.24
N GLU A 699 -26.87 -3.43 21.01
CA GLU A 699 -26.72 -3.49 22.46
C GLU A 699 -27.80 -4.39 23.05
N ARG A 700 -27.39 -5.37 23.86
CA ARG A 700 -28.29 -6.24 24.64
C ARG A 700 -27.84 -6.23 26.09
N SER A 701 -28.66 -6.76 26.99
CA SER A 701 -28.45 -6.71 28.45
C SER A 701 -27.02 -7.14 28.85
N GLY A 702 -26.15 -6.14 29.06
CA GLY A 702 -24.76 -6.32 29.49
C GLY A 702 -23.76 -6.61 28.38
N GLY A 703 -23.99 -6.26 27.10
CA GLY A 703 -23.02 -6.48 26.03
C GLY A 703 -23.50 -6.08 24.63
N VAL A 704 -22.77 -6.51 23.61
CA VAL A 704 -23.10 -6.26 22.19
C VAL A 704 -23.18 -7.57 21.43
N VAL A 705 -24.24 -7.74 20.63
CA VAL A 705 -24.42 -8.88 19.74
C VAL A 705 -24.24 -8.45 18.30
N LEU A 706 -23.38 -9.20 17.60
CA LEU A 706 -23.11 -9.09 16.17
C LEU A 706 -23.80 -10.25 15.45
N THR A 707 -24.70 -9.94 14.51
CA THR A 707 -25.51 -10.96 13.83
C THR A 707 -25.04 -11.21 12.41
N GLY A 708 -24.52 -12.41 12.14
CA GLY A 708 -24.18 -12.88 10.80
C GLY A 708 -25.34 -13.60 10.11
N GLU A 709 -25.02 -14.22 8.97
CA GLU A 709 -25.95 -15.09 8.24
C GLU A 709 -26.10 -16.45 8.91
N LYS A 710 -24.99 -17.05 9.35
CA LYS A 710 -24.94 -18.42 9.93
C LYS A 710 -24.64 -18.44 11.42
N THR A 711 -23.86 -17.47 11.89
CA THR A 711 -23.41 -17.38 13.28
C THR A 711 -23.70 -16.02 13.87
N CYS A 712 -23.62 -15.91 15.20
CA CYS A 712 -23.57 -14.64 15.91
C CYS A 712 -22.38 -14.59 16.85
N VAL A 713 -21.90 -13.39 17.12
CA VAL A 713 -20.82 -13.12 18.07
C VAL A 713 -21.34 -12.20 19.16
N THR A 714 -21.12 -12.57 20.41
CA THR A 714 -21.47 -11.76 21.57
C THR A 714 -20.21 -11.26 22.26
N VAL A 715 -20.18 -9.97 22.59
CA VAL A 715 -19.09 -9.30 23.32
C VAL A 715 -19.63 -8.82 24.67
N THR A 716 -19.11 -9.38 25.76
CA THR A 716 -19.68 -9.23 27.11
C THR A 716 -18.62 -8.75 28.11
N PRO A 717 -18.80 -7.58 28.75
CA PRO A 717 -18.06 -7.19 29.95
C PRO A 717 -18.35 -8.14 31.10
N LEU A 718 -17.32 -8.71 31.73
CA LEU A 718 -17.51 -9.69 32.81
C LEU A 718 -17.40 -9.06 34.21
N ASN A 719 -16.35 -8.28 34.45
CA ASN A 719 -16.04 -7.68 35.75
C ASN A 719 -16.16 -6.16 35.76
N TRP A 720 -16.81 -5.58 34.75
CA TRP A 720 -16.96 -4.14 34.57
C TRP A 720 -18.28 -3.84 33.87
N THR A 721 -18.71 -2.58 33.92
CA THR A 721 -19.88 -2.09 33.19
C THR A 721 -19.40 -1.14 32.10
N ALA A 722 -19.89 -1.36 30.88
CA ALA A 722 -19.53 -0.55 29.73
C ALA A 722 -20.62 0.50 29.43
N ASP A 723 -20.20 1.73 29.16
CA ASP A 723 -21.02 2.69 28.41
C ASP A 723 -20.84 2.40 26.92
N ILE A 724 -21.89 1.88 26.28
CA ILE A 724 -21.84 1.36 24.91
C ILE A 724 -22.29 2.45 23.93
N ARG A 725 -21.45 2.68 22.92
CA ARG A 725 -21.77 3.57 21.80
C ARG A 725 -21.47 2.87 20.48
N ILE A 726 -22.49 2.73 19.64
CA ILE A 726 -22.36 2.20 18.28
C ILE A 726 -22.39 3.38 17.31
N GLU A 727 -21.29 3.55 16.58
CA GLU A 727 -21.12 4.64 15.63
C GLU A 727 -21.06 4.07 14.20
N HIS A 728 -21.96 4.53 13.34
CA HIS A 728 -21.92 4.18 11.92
C HIS A 728 -20.84 5.01 11.20
N PHE A 729 -19.95 4.32 10.48
CA PHE A 729 -18.85 4.92 9.74
C PHE A 729 -18.93 4.49 8.27
N ASP A 730 -19.28 5.44 7.42
CA ASP A 730 -19.43 5.29 5.96
C ASP A 730 -18.42 6.20 5.25
N GLY A 731 -17.15 6.14 5.65
CA GLY A 731 -16.07 7.05 5.24
C GLY A 731 -15.68 7.01 3.75
N ASN A 732 -16.63 6.79 2.83
CA ASN A 732 -16.43 6.55 1.41
C ASN A 732 -15.52 5.33 1.15
N HIS A 733 -15.56 4.36 2.07
CA HIS A 733 -14.91 3.07 1.93
C HIS A 733 -15.80 2.12 1.12
N GLU A 734 -15.21 1.08 0.54
CA GLU A 734 -15.96 0.07 -0.22
C GLU A 734 -17.03 -0.65 0.63
N VAL A 735 -16.92 -0.57 1.97
CA VAL A 735 -17.84 -1.19 2.94
C VAL A 735 -18.13 -0.19 4.08
N ALA A 736 -19.41 0.06 4.33
CA ALA A 736 -19.86 0.79 5.51
C ALA A 736 -19.78 -0.11 6.75
N VAL A 737 -19.27 0.43 7.86
CA VAL A 737 -19.02 -0.34 9.08
C VAL A 737 -19.57 0.34 10.33
N ASN A 738 -19.68 -0.42 11.40
CA ASN A 738 -19.97 0.05 12.74
C ASN A 738 -18.67 0.04 13.56
N ARG A 739 -18.40 1.15 14.26
CA ARG A 739 -17.40 1.22 15.34
C ARG A 739 -18.12 1.12 16.66
N VAL A 740 -17.87 0.05 17.39
CA VAL A 740 -18.49 -0.21 18.68
C VAL A 740 -17.51 0.18 19.78
N TRP A 741 -17.90 1.16 20.57
CA TRP A 741 -17.16 1.66 21.71
C TRP A 741 -17.78 1.12 23.00
N MET A 742 -16.99 0.48 23.84
CA MET A 742 -17.40 0.03 25.16
C MET A 742 -16.52 0.75 26.19
N ASN A 743 -16.99 1.88 26.71
CA ASN A 743 -16.19 2.80 27.50
C ASN A 743 -16.16 2.41 28.98
N THR A 744 -14.99 2.54 29.59
CA THR A 744 -14.80 2.51 31.04
C THR A 744 -14.96 3.91 31.65
N ASP A 745 -15.17 3.97 32.96
CA ASP A 745 -15.05 5.21 33.72
C ASP A 745 -13.60 5.69 33.79
N VAL A 746 -13.40 6.97 34.14
CA VAL A 746 -12.06 7.54 34.38
C VAL A 746 -11.47 6.92 35.66
N ALA A 747 -10.31 6.27 35.54
CA ALA A 747 -9.60 5.66 36.67
C ALA A 747 -8.08 5.76 36.51
N PRO A 748 -7.29 5.66 37.61
CA PRO A 748 -5.83 5.62 37.54
C PRO A 748 -5.28 4.31 36.93
N SER A 749 -6.10 3.26 36.90
CA SER A 749 -5.77 1.95 36.32
C SER A 749 -7.05 1.20 35.97
N HIS A 750 -6.95 0.30 34.98
CA HIS A 750 -8.01 -0.64 34.63
C HIS A 750 -7.48 -2.07 34.61
N LYS A 751 -8.26 -3.01 35.12
CA LYS A 751 -8.04 -4.45 34.96
C LYS A 751 -9.36 -5.11 34.60
N ILE A 752 -9.72 -4.99 33.32
CA ILE A 752 -11.01 -5.42 32.80
C ILE A 752 -10.91 -6.77 32.11
N MET A 753 -12.01 -7.51 32.11
CA MET A 753 -12.17 -8.78 31.42
C MET A 753 -13.40 -8.70 30.52
N THR A 754 -13.20 -9.05 29.26
CA THR A 754 -14.24 -9.07 28.22
C THR A 754 -14.27 -10.46 27.59
N ALA A 755 -15.46 -11.07 27.50
CA ALA A 755 -15.67 -12.31 26.77
C ALA A 755 -16.13 -12.03 25.35
N ILE A 756 -15.62 -12.81 24.40
CA ILE A 756 -16.13 -12.92 23.04
C ILE A 756 -16.57 -14.36 22.85
N THR A 757 -17.83 -14.57 22.49
CA THR A 757 -18.39 -15.90 22.21
C THR A 757 -18.94 -16.01 20.81
N VAL A 758 -18.67 -17.12 20.14
CA VAL A 758 -19.21 -17.46 18.81
C VAL A 758 -20.29 -18.53 18.99
N ALA A 759 -21.45 -18.34 18.37
CA ALA A 759 -22.55 -19.31 18.41
C ALA A 759 -23.24 -19.44 17.04
N PRO A 760 -24.00 -20.50 16.79
CA PRO A 760 -24.97 -20.54 15.71
C PRO A 760 -25.96 -19.39 15.82
N LYS A 761 -26.43 -18.88 14.67
CA LYS A 761 -27.36 -17.75 14.66
C LYS A 761 -28.63 -18.05 15.46
N GLY A 762 -28.93 -17.18 16.43
CA GLY A 762 -30.11 -17.29 17.27
C GLY A 762 -29.90 -18.14 18.52
N GLU A 763 -28.72 -18.72 18.70
CA GLU A 763 -28.30 -19.35 19.95
C GLU A 763 -27.42 -18.37 20.74
N GLU A 764 -27.52 -18.40 22.06
CA GLU A 764 -26.59 -17.70 22.94
C GLU A 764 -25.70 -18.75 23.62
N VAL A 765 -24.39 -18.54 23.59
CA VAL A 765 -23.48 -19.35 24.42
C VAL A 765 -23.73 -18.93 25.88
N ALA A 766 -24.42 -19.79 26.63
CA ALA A 766 -24.65 -19.61 28.05
C ALA A 766 -23.31 -19.74 28.80
N LEU A 767 -22.64 -18.61 28.99
CA LEU A 767 -21.43 -18.53 29.79
C LEU A 767 -21.79 -18.63 31.29
N ASN A 768 -21.62 -19.82 31.88
CA ASN A 768 -21.56 -19.97 33.34
C ASN A 768 -20.18 -19.50 33.85
N LEU A 769 -19.87 -18.23 33.63
CA LEU A 769 -18.62 -17.62 34.09
C LEU A 769 -18.82 -16.98 35.46
N THR A 770 -18.48 -17.70 36.53
CA THR A 770 -18.22 -17.06 37.82
C THR A 770 -16.81 -16.48 37.82
N ALA A 771 -16.65 -15.26 37.33
CA ALA A 771 -15.43 -14.48 37.54
C ALA A 771 -15.39 -14.02 39.00
N GLN A 772 -14.95 -14.89 39.91
CA GLN A 772 -14.65 -14.48 41.28
C GLN A 772 -13.25 -13.87 41.30
N ALA A 773 -13.16 -12.61 41.76
CA ALA A 773 -11.89 -12.03 42.17
C ALA A 773 -11.42 -12.81 43.41
N VAL A 774 -10.49 -13.74 43.23
CA VAL A 774 -9.81 -14.41 44.34
C VAL A 774 -8.63 -13.52 44.76
N GLU A 775 -8.22 -13.56 46.03
CA GLU A 775 -7.17 -12.69 46.61
C GLU A 775 -5.84 -12.63 45.84
N GLU A 776 -5.60 -13.55 44.89
CA GLU A 776 -4.40 -13.62 44.04
C GLU A 776 -4.65 -13.64 42.51
N GLY A 777 -5.90 -13.50 42.01
CA GLY A 777 -6.18 -13.58 40.56
C GLY A 777 -7.65 -13.70 40.14
N PHE A 778 -7.89 -13.98 38.86
CA PHE A 778 -9.22 -14.31 38.29
C PHE A 778 -9.30 -15.80 37.99
N SER A 779 -10.40 -16.48 38.33
CA SER A 779 -10.65 -17.85 37.89
C SER A 779 -11.79 -17.91 36.87
N VAL A 780 -11.62 -18.73 35.85
CA VAL A 780 -12.59 -19.04 34.79
C VAL A 780 -12.89 -20.52 34.86
N ILE A 781 -14.16 -20.91 34.91
CA ILE A 781 -14.55 -22.32 34.81
C ILE A 781 -15.01 -22.56 33.39
N ALA A 782 -14.38 -23.51 32.70
CA ALA A 782 -14.79 -23.96 31.37
C ALA A 782 -14.73 -25.50 31.35
N GLY A 783 -15.90 -26.13 31.15
CA GLY A 783 -16.04 -27.58 31.32
C GLY A 783 -15.78 -28.03 32.77
N GLU A 784 -14.93 -29.05 32.94
CA GLU A 784 -14.52 -29.59 34.25
C GLU A 784 -13.28 -28.89 34.86
N HIS A 785 -12.69 -27.92 34.15
CA HIS A 785 -11.42 -27.28 34.53
C HIS A 785 -11.62 -25.86 35.05
N THR A 786 -10.86 -25.49 36.09
CA THR A 786 -10.81 -24.11 36.60
C THR A 786 -9.49 -23.46 36.19
N TYR A 787 -9.55 -22.45 35.33
CA TYR A 787 -8.39 -21.72 34.84
C TYR A 787 -8.17 -20.46 35.66
N VAL A 788 -7.04 -20.36 36.35
CA VAL A 788 -6.68 -19.22 37.19
C VAL A 788 -5.65 -18.35 36.49
N ALA A 789 -5.98 -17.09 36.24
CA ALA A 789 -5.06 -16.08 35.74
C ALA A 789 -3.98 -15.78 36.80
N LYS A 790 -2.71 -15.92 36.40
CA LYS A 790 -1.51 -15.54 37.16
C LYS A 790 -0.79 -14.38 36.46
N GLU A 791 0.17 -13.78 37.17
CA GLU A 791 0.97 -12.65 36.67
C GLU A 791 1.61 -12.91 35.29
N ASN A 792 2.03 -14.17 35.05
CA ASN A 792 2.75 -14.62 33.85
C ASN A 792 1.96 -15.60 32.95
N GLY A 793 0.65 -15.77 33.13
CA GLY A 793 -0.14 -16.70 32.30
C GLY A 793 -1.41 -17.22 32.97
N TRP A 794 -1.84 -18.43 32.60
CA TRP A 794 -3.01 -19.11 33.15
C TRP A 794 -2.59 -20.47 33.72
N GLU A 795 -3.10 -20.83 34.90
CA GLU A 795 -2.93 -22.14 35.53
C GLU A 795 -4.23 -22.93 35.47
N ILE A 796 -4.17 -24.21 35.09
CA ILE A 796 -5.32 -25.11 35.13
C ILE A 796 -5.36 -25.77 36.51
N LYS A 797 -6.50 -25.65 37.21
CA LYS A 797 -6.80 -26.33 38.48
C LYS A 797 -7.90 -27.37 38.30
#